data_AF-A0A6M8SPP8-F1
#
_entry.id   AF-A0A6M8SPP8-F1
#
_cell.length_a   1.000
_cell.length_b   1.000
_cell.length_c   1.000
_cell.angle_alpha   90.00
_cell.angle_beta   90.00
_cell.angle_gamma   90.00
#
_symmetry.space_group_name_H-M   'P 1'
#
loop_
_entity.id
_entity.type
_entity.pdbx_description
1 polymer ?
#
loop_
_entity_poly.entity_id
_entity_poly.type
_entity_poly.pdbx_seq_one_letter_code
_entity_poly.pdbx_strand_id
1 'polypeptide(L)'
;MLNRNHVIAAVAMVYGLVMLSLLWLVGQSKDAAVNALFFSMSLILLLGGVALLAVLFFGLQRLFLPLGQILDLMRQHASDSGDLSARLPEEGDAEVAQLAKAYNASTDKVQRTLRDVQREMEGLALGLSELTAVTAQMGKDTRTQSDHAASSAATVEQITVSINHIADHARDMDHVVEQTQRLSSDSADSVLRVSEEVGKVSEAVVALTQTMDGLGASSQEISGIVGVIKDIADQTNLLALNAAIEAARAGDMGRGFAVVADEVRKLAERTSNATVEIAHKIESVGRETQSAVGNMALTANRVAHSVTMAEDARGHMLGIREHMGSVVTAVRQIAESTQEQSSATHTLASSAERLDVMTQATDSALQQASNTLKHLDERAKRLLKSVGQFKLADIEVFHSWAASSEARAVSEIKALLNQQGHHWADVAGDHSAAMIRSRITIGNPPTAAAIGGVKIQNWAKDGGLADLNAVATQQDWRRILPAVLDKMMQANGQYVAVPLGVARVNVMWMNASVLKRAGAQPPKTWDEFFVLAEKLRQLGTPMLAVGEQAWQIATLFEAITCGLGGASFYHSAFCQLDSAALTGPVMIRCLEALRKLKPYCTPDAAGREWNLATADVINGRAAMQLMGDWAKGEFAQAGKVQGIDYLCLPAPTQNGEYSFAADTLLMFKQNDPRLAAAQQDFVSLLMSSEGQEVFNLYKGNIPARIDVNMSRFDDYAKQSAREFASAASKQVLLPSWAHNMAVQDSVRGALFDAVDAFWKNSNMSPQDAARRLHDATRRTA
;
A
#
# COMPACT_ATOMS: atom_id res chain seq x y z
N MET A 1 -71.87 21.71 15.34
CA MET A 1 -71.64 20.35 15.89
C MET A 1 -72.55 20.16 17.08
N LEU A 2 -73.50 19.22 17.03
CA LEU A 2 -74.27 18.85 18.23
C LEU A 2 -73.31 18.23 19.24
N ASN A 3 -72.90 19.02 20.23
CA ASN A 3 -72.16 18.51 21.39
C ASN A 3 -73.09 17.60 22.19
N ARG A 4 -72.59 16.49 22.73
CA ARG A 4 -73.30 15.54 23.63
C ARG A 4 -74.23 16.27 24.61
N ASN A 5 -73.73 17.38 25.17
CA ASN A 5 -74.47 18.18 26.15
C ASN A 5 -75.69 18.90 25.56
N HIS A 6 -75.68 19.24 24.26
CA HIS A 6 -76.81 19.90 23.58
C HIS A 6 -77.95 18.92 23.26
N VAL A 7 -77.65 17.67 22.91
CA VAL A 7 -78.69 16.65 22.66
C VAL A 7 -79.40 16.31 23.98
N ILE A 8 -78.63 16.06 25.04
CA ILE A 8 -79.18 15.77 26.37
C ILE A 8 -79.96 16.97 26.91
N ALA A 9 -79.46 18.19 26.74
CA ALA A 9 -80.16 19.41 27.15
C ALA A 9 -81.47 19.63 26.36
N ALA A 10 -81.48 19.39 25.05
CA ALA A 10 -82.69 19.53 24.23
C ALA A 10 -83.78 18.51 24.64
N VAL A 11 -83.39 17.25 24.87
CA VAL A 11 -84.32 16.21 25.35
C VAL A 11 -84.83 16.55 26.75
N ALA A 12 -83.96 16.98 27.67
CA ALA A 12 -84.34 17.40 29.02
C ALA A 12 -85.28 18.63 29.00
N MET A 13 -85.06 19.58 28.09
CA MET A 13 -85.90 20.77 27.94
C MET A 13 -87.31 20.42 27.45
N VAL A 14 -87.43 19.57 26.43
CA VAL A 14 -88.73 19.09 25.94
C VAL A 14 -89.46 18.31 27.04
N TYR A 15 -88.74 17.44 27.76
CA TYR A 15 -89.33 16.67 28.87
C TYR A 15 -89.79 17.57 30.03
N GLY A 16 -89.00 18.60 30.35
CA GLY A 16 -89.35 19.60 31.36
C GLY A 16 -90.60 20.40 30.99
N LEU A 17 -90.74 20.80 29.73
CA LEU A 17 -91.93 21.50 29.22
C LEU A 17 -93.19 20.62 29.31
N VAL A 18 -93.09 19.33 28.96
CA VAL A 18 -94.20 18.37 29.08
C VAL A 18 -94.60 18.19 30.54
N MET A 19 -93.65 18.04 31.47
CA MET A 19 -93.92 17.92 32.90
C MET A 19 -94.56 19.19 33.50
N LEU A 20 -94.07 20.37 33.12
CA LEU A 20 -94.67 21.64 33.54
C LEU A 20 -96.12 21.79 33.06
N SER A 21 -96.41 21.36 31.83
CA SER A 21 -97.78 21.39 31.29
C SER A 21 -98.73 20.46 32.06
N LEU A 22 -98.26 19.27 32.44
CA LEU A 22 -99.03 18.31 33.24
C LEU A 22 -99.25 18.78 34.67
N LEU A 23 -98.23 19.34 35.33
CA LEU A 23 -98.34 19.94 36.66
C LEU A 23 -99.31 21.14 36.68
N TRP A 24 -99.31 21.94 35.61
CA TRP A 24 -100.27 23.03 35.45
C TRP A 24 -101.71 22.52 35.28
N LEU A 25 -101.91 21.43 34.52
CA LEU A 25 -103.21 20.74 34.39
C LEU A 25 -103.70 20.16 35.73
N VAL A 26 -102.82 19.57 36.53
CA VAL A 26 -103.13 19.10 37.90
C VAL A 26 -103.64 20.26 38.77
N GLY A 27 -103.01 21.44 38.67
CA GLY A 27 -103.39 22.62 39.45
C GLY A 27 -104.76 23.22 39.12
N GLN A 28 -105.34 22.92 37.94
CA GLN A 28 -106.66 23.42 37.54
C GLN A 28 -107.82 22.51 37.98
N SER A 29 -107.55 21.25 38.34
CA SER A 29 -108.57 20.26 38.65
C SER A 29 -108.97 20.30 40.13
N LYS A 30 -110.29 20.46 40.40
CA LYS A 30 -110.86 20.42 41.75
C LYS A 30 -111.23 18.99 42.22
N ASP A 31 -111.03 17.99 41.38
CA ASP A 31 -111.52 16.64 41.59
C ASP A 31 -110.38 15.73 42.08
N ALA A 32 -110.54 15.16 43.28
CA ALA A 32 -109.46 14.46 43.97
C ALA A 32 -109.02 13.18 43.23
N ALA A 33 -109.95 12.49 42.58
CA ALA A 33 -109.66 11.30 41.77
C ALA A 33 -108.85 11.65 40.51
N VAL A 34 -109.17 12.79 39.89
CA VAL A 34 -108.49 13.30 38.69
C VAL A 34 -107.07 13.75 39.04
N ASN A 35 -106.87 14.39 40.19
CA ASN A 35 -105.55 14.78 40.68
C ASN A 35 -104.65 13.57 41.02
N ALA A 36 -105.21 12.50 41.59
CA ALA A 36 -104.46 11.27 41.85
C ALA A 36 -104.04 10.55 40.54
N LEU A 37 -104.92 10.54 39.54
CA LEU A 37 -104.62 9.97 38.22
C LEU A 37 -103.54 10.79 37.50
N PHE A 38 -103.64 12.12 37.52
CA PHE A 38 -102.61 12.97 36.92
C PHE A 38 -101.27 12.89 37.68
N PHE A 39 -101.28 12.76 39.01
CA PHE A 39 -100.04 12.62 39.79
C PHE A 39 -99.32 11.29 39.50
N SER A 40 -100.06 10.18 39.42
CA SER A 40 -99.49 8.87 39.04
C SER A 40 -98.95 8.90 37.60
N MET A 41 -99.67 9.53 36.66
CA MET A 41 -99.21 9.72 35.28
C MET A 41 -97.95 10.62 35.20
N SER A 42 -97.87 11.67 36.02
CA SER A 42 -96.70 12.55 36.12
C SER A 42 -95.49 11.82 36.69
N LEU A 43 -95.67 10.94 37.67
CA LEU A 43 -94.59 10.15 38.27
C LEU A 43 -94.06 9.10 37.28
N ILE A 44 -94.95 8.43 36.53
CA ILE A 44 -94.56 7.48 35.48
C ILE A 44 -93.78 8.19 34.36
N LEU A 45 -94.22 9.37 33.94
CA LEU A 45 -93.48 10.20 33.00
C LEU A 45 -92.14 10.63 33.57
N LEU A 46 -92.06 11.11 34.82
CA LEU A 46 -90.78 11.45 35.45
C LEU A 46 -89.79 10.28 35.41
N LEU A 47 -90.22 9.11 35.86
CA LEU A 47 -89.37 7.91 35.90
C LEU A 47 -88.99 7.44 34.49
N GLY A 48 -89.93 7.49 33.54
CA GLY A 48 -89.68 7.19 32.13
C GLY A 48 -88.70 8.17 31.48
N GLY A 49 -88.77 9.45 31.83
CA GLY A 49 -87.86 10.50 31.36
C GLY A 49 -86.46 10.37 31.94
N VAL A 50 -86.34 10.06 33.23
CA VAL A 50 -85.06 9.79 33.87
C VAL A 50 -84.43 8.53 33.28
N ALA A 51 -85.19 7.46 33.07
CA ALA A 51 -84.71 6.25 32.42
C ALA A 51 -84.27 6.52 30.97
N LEU A 52 -85.05 7.31 30.20
CA LEU A 52 -84.69 7.71 28.85
C LEU A 52 -83.40 8.54 28.83
N LEU A 53 -83.26 9.53 29.70
CA LEU A 53 -82.06 10.35 29.82
C LEU A 53 -80.83 9.53 30.26
N ALA A 54 -81.01 8.55 31.14
CA ALA A 54 -79.95 7.63 31.52
C ALA A 54 -79.52 6.74 30.34
N VAL A 55 -80.48 6.15 29.61
CA VAL A 55 -80.20 5.37 28.39
C VAL A 55 -79.53 6.24 27.33
N LEU A 56 -79.98 7.48 27.15
CA LEU A 56 -79.36 8.44 26.22
C LEU A 56 -77.94 8.80 26.67
N PHE A 57 -77.73 9.05 27.96
CA PHE A 57 -76.42 9.39 28.52
C PHE A 57 -75.43 8.25 28.35
N PHE A 58 -75.78 7.03 28.80
CA PHE A 58 -74.92 5.85 28.67
C PHE A 58 -74.73 5.42 27.21
N GLY A 59 -75.76 5.52 26.37
CA GLY A 59 -75.69 5.22 24.93
C GLY A 59 -74.79 6.19 24.18
N LEU A 60 -74.95 7.50 24.41
CA LEU A 60 -74.07 8.52 23.83
C LEU A 60 -72.65 8.42 24.39
N GLN A 61 -72.47 8.04 25.66
CA GLN A 61 -71.15 7.84 26.24
C GLN A 61 -70.42 6.65 25.61
N ARG A 62 -71.13 5.55 25.34
CA ARG A 62 -70.59 4.38 24.62
C ARG A 62 -70.21 4.71 23.17
N LEU A 63 -70.99 5.57 22.50
CA LEU A 63 -70.75 5.97 21.10
C LEU A 63 -69.63 7.00 20.94
N PHE A 64 -69.55 8.02 21.80
CA PHE A 64 -68.64 9.16 21.62
C PHE A 64 -67.27 9.00 22.29
N LEU A 65 -67.12 8.11 23.28
CA LEU A 65 -65.82 7.92 23.96
C LEU A 65 -64.73 7.37 23.01
N PRO A 66 -65.00 6.34 22.17
CA PRO A 66 -64.01 5.85 21.21
C PRO A 66 -63.64 6.87 20.14
N LEU A 67 -64.61 7.69 19.69
CA LEU A 67 -64.37 8.76 18.71
C LEU A 67 -63.42 9.84 19.25
N GLY A 68 -63.48 10.13 20.56
CA GLY A 68 -62.53 11.01 21.23
C GLY A 68 -61.09 10.46 21.20
N GLN A 69 -60.92 9.16 21.48
CA GLN A 69 -59.62 8.49 21.43
C GLN A 69 -59.03 8.48 20.01
N ILE A 70 -59.87 8.27 18.99
CA ILE A 70 -59.48 8.37 17.57
C ILE A 70 -58.98 9.77 17.24
N LEU A 71 -59.72 10.80 17.68
CA LEU A 71 -59.36 12.19 17.43
C LEU A 71 -58.05 12.59 18.13
N ASP A 72 -57.84 12.14 19.36
CA ASP A 72 -56.64 12.43 20.14
C ASP A 72 -55.41 11.72 19.56
N LEU A 73 -55.54 10.46 19.12
CA LEU A 73 -54.46 9.76 18.40
C LEU A 73 -54.17 10.39 17.04
N MET A 74 -55.19 10.80 16.28
CA MET A 74 -54.98 11.55 15.04
C MET A 74 -54.27 12.88 15.28
N ARG A 75 -54.61 13.59 16.36
CA ARG A 75 -53.89 14.82 16.77
C ARG A 75 -52.47 14.53 17.20
N GLN A 76 -52.22 13.42 17.87
CA GLN A 76 -50.89 12.99 18.27
C GLN A 76 -50.03 12.64 17.03
N HIS A 77 -50.58 11.92 16.06
CA HIS A 77 -49.88 11.63 14.79
C HIS A 77 -49.65 12.89 13.94
N ALA A 78 -50.54 13.89 14.03
CA ALA A 78 -50.38 15.19 13.38
C ALA A 78 -49.52 16.19 14.15
N SER A 79 -49.13 15.87 15.40
CA SER A 79 -48.23 16.67 16.23
C SER A 79 -46.76 16.41 15.88
N ASP A 80 -45.86 17.28 16.37
CA ASP A 80 -44.40 17.19 16.16
C ASP A 80 -43.77 15.82 16.53
N SER A 81 -44.48 14.95 17.25
CA SER A 81 -43.98 13.61 17.61
C SER A 81 -43.97 12.60 16.47
N GLY A 82 -44.82 12.77 15.44
CA GLY A 82 -44.86 11.90 14.25
C GLY A 82 -44.96 10.40 14.57
N ASP A 83 -45.51 10.03 15.73
CA ASP A 83 -45.46 8.65 16.22
C ASP A 83 -46.48 7.78 15.49
N LEU A 84 -46.03 7.10 14.44
CA LEU A 84 -46.86 6.17 13.66
C LEU A 84 -46.88 4.76 14.26
N SER A 85 -46.35 4.54 15.47
CA SER A 85 -46.33 3.23 16.15
C SER A 85 -47.59 2.96 16.98
N ALA A 86 -48.38 3.99 17.30
CA ALA A 86 -49.63 3.82 18.02
C ALA A 86 -50.73 3.22 17.12
N ARG A 87 -51.60 2.40 17.71
CA ARG A 87 -52.72 1.74 17.02
C ARG A 87 -54.01 1.97 17.78
N LEU A 88 -55.11 2.07 17.05
CA LEU A 88 -56.44 2.14 17.64
C LEU A 88 -56.89 0.75 18.11
N PRO A 89 -57.53 0.64 19.28
CA PRO A 89 -58.18 -0.59 19.70
C PRO A 89 -59.24 -1.01 18.66
N GLU A 90 -59.23 -2.27 18.25
CA GLU A 90 -60.21 -2.82 17.29
C GLU A 90 -61.47 -3.38 17.98
N GLU A 91 -61.67 -3.01 19.24
CA GLU A 91 -62.76 -3.44 20.10
C GLU A 91 -63.87 -2.38 20.13
N GLY A 92 -65.14 -2.78 20.07
CA GLY A 92 -66.29 -1.87 20.16
C GLY A 92 -67.41 -2.19 19.16
N ASP A 93 -68.33 -1.23 18.99
CA ASP A 93 -69.43 -1.32 18.03
C ASP A 93 -68.88 -1.41 16.59
N ALA A 94 -69.61 -2.08 15.69
CA ALA A 94 -69.11 -2.53 14.39
C ALA A 94 -68.52 -1.39 13.52
N GLU A 95 -69.17 -0.24 13.49
CA GLU A 95 -68.76 0.92 12.70
C GLU A 95 -67.48 1.57 13.25
N VAL A 96 -67.33 1.65 14.58
CA VAL A 96 -66.14 2.20 15.24
C VAL A 96 -64.96 1.26 15.07
N ALA A 97 -65.18 -0.05 15.23
CA ALA A 97 -64.16 -1.07 15.00
C ALA A 97 -63.70 -1.10 13.53
N GLN A 98 -64.62 -0.90 12.56
CA GLN A 98 -64.26 -0.82 11.14
C GLN A 98 -63.44 0.43 10.81
N LEU A 99 -63.74 1.58 11.43
CA LEU A 99 -62.94 2.79 11.30
C LEU A 99 -61.54 2.62 11.91
N ALA A 100 -61.44 2.00 13.09
CA ALA A 100 -60.16 1.67 13.73
C ALA A 100 -59.31 0.76 12.84
N LYS A 101 -59.91 -0.30 12.26
CA LYS A 101 -59.24 -1.20 11.30
C LYS A 101 -58.73 -0.46 10.05
N ALA A 102 -59.58 0.36 9.43
CA ALA A 102 -59.21 1.11 8.23
C ALA A 102 -58.08 2.12 8.52
N TYR A 103 -58.13 2.77 9.68
CA TYR A 103 -57.08 3.67 10.15
C TYR A 103 -55.77 2.94 10.41
N ASN A 104 -55.80 1.84 11.16
CA ASN A 104 -54.63 1.00 11.45
C ASN A 104 -54.00 0.52 10.12
N ALA A 105 -54.80 0.04 9.17
CA ALA A 105 -54.32 -0.39 7.86
C ALA A 105 -53.69 0.76 7.03
N SER A 106 -54.24 1.97 7.11
CA SER A 106 -53.66 3.15 6.47
C SER A 106 -52.34 3.56 7.10
N THR A 107 -52.29 3.64 8.43
CA THR A 107 -51.07 3.95 9.20
C THR A 107 -49.99 2.91 8.92
N ASP A 108 -50.34 1.62 8.87
CA ASP A 108 -49.43 0.53 8.49
C ASP A 108 -48.83 0.73 7.10
N LYS A 109 -49.65 1.14 6.12
CA LYS A 109 -49.17 1.38 4.76
C LYS A 109 -48.22 2.58 4.69
N VAL A 110 -48.56 3.69 5.36
CA VAL A 110 -47.70 4.87 5.45
C VAL A 110 -46.38 4.52 6.14
N GLN A 111 -46.45 3.80 7.27
CA GLN A 111 -45.26 3.39 8.02
C GLN A 111 -44.36 2.48 7.17
N ARG A 112 -44.92 1.50 6.45
CA ARG A 112 -44.18 0.64 5.50
C ARG A 112 -43.50 1.46 4.40
N THR A 113 -44.22 2.37 3.76
CA THR A 113 -43.64 3.21 2.70
C THR A 113 -42.52 4.11 3.22
N LEU A 114 -42.70 4.74 4.39
CA LEU A 114 -41.67 5.58 4.99
C LEU A 114 -40.43 4.75 5.41
N ARG A 115 -40.62 3.51 5.88
CA ARG A 115 -39.54 2.57 6.19
C ARG A 115 -38.78 2.13 4.94
N ASP A 116 -39.48 1.82 3.85
CA ASP A 116 -38.82 1.49 2.58
C ASP A 116 -38.00 2.68 2.07
N VAL A 117 -38.53 3.91 2.17
CA VAL A 117 -37.76 5.12 1.88
C VAL A 117 -36.54 5.21 2.80
N GLN A 118 -36.69 5.04 4.12
CA GLN A 118 -35.56 5.07 5.04
C GLN A 118 -34.48 4.06 4.66
N ARG A 119 -34.86 2.82 4.33
CA ARG A 119 -33.93 1.75 3.92
C ARG A 119 -33.17 2.11 2.65
N GLU A 120 -33.87 2.55 1.61
CA GLU A 120 -33.24 3.00 0.36
C GLU A 120 -32.31 4.19 0.59
N MET A 121 -32.68 5.10 1.49
CA MET A 121 -31.85 6.25 1.84
C MET A 121 -30.60 5.88 2.64
N GLU A 122 -30.68 4.91 3.56
CA GLU A 122 -29.52 4.37 4.28
C GLU A 122 -28.55 3.67 3.30
N GLY A 123 -29.08 2.86 2.37
CA GLY A 123 -28.29 2.26 1.29
C GLY A 123 -27.63 3.31 0.40
N LEU A 124 -28.36 4.36 0.02
CA LEU A 124 -27.82 5.48 -0.75
C LEU A 124 -26.72 6.22 0.01
N ALA A 125 -26.88 6.47 1.31
CA ALA A 125 -25.87 7.13 2.13
C ALA A 125 -24.56 6.32 2.18
N LEU A 126 -24.66 5.00 2.31
CA LEU A 126 -23.49 4.11 2.26
C LEU A 126 -22.79 4.18 0.90
N GLY A 127 -23.56 4.05 -0.19
CA GLY A 127 -23.01 4.15 -1.55
C GLY A 127 -22.36 5.51 -1.84
N LEU A 128 -22.93 6.61 -1.31
CA LEU A 128 -22.35 7.94 -1.44
C LEU A 128 -21.04 8.10 -0.66
N SER A 129 -20.94 7.50 0.54
CA SER A 129 -19.71 7.48 1.33
C SER A 129 -18.59 6.73 0.59
N GLU A 130 -18.92 5.55 0.04
CA GLU A 130 -17.98 4.75 -0.76
C GLU A 130 -17.52 5.50 -2.02
N LEU A 131 -18.45 6.09 -2.79
CA LEU A 131 -18.10 6.89 -3.96
C LEU A 131 -17.27 8.12 -3.62
N THR A 132 -17.50 8.75 -2.47
CA THR A 132 -16.69 9.88 -1.99
C THR A 132 -15.27 9.43 -1.69
N ALA A 133 -15.10 8.29 -1.03
CA ALA A 133 -13.78 7.71 -0.76
C ALA A 133 -13.04 7.34 -2.06
N VAL A 134 -13.73 6.69 -3.00
CA VAL A 134 -13.17 6.33 -4.32
C VAL A 134 -12.76 7.58 -5.12
N THR A 135 -13.61 8.60 -5.16
CA THR A 135 -13.33 9.87 -5.85
C THR A 135 -12.12 10.58 -5.24
N ALA A 136 -12.01 10.59 -3.91
CA ALA A 136 -10.88 11.18 -3.21
C ALA A 136 -9.57 10.43 -3.48
N GLN A 137 -9.62 9.10 -3.54
CA GLN A 137 -8.45 8.27 -3.89
C GLN A 137 -8.03 8.51 -5.33
N MET A 138 -8.98 8.49 -6.26
CA MET A 138 -8.70 8.74 -7.68
C MET A 138 -8.09 10.14 -7.91
N GLY A 139 -8.48 11.16 -7.14
CA GLY A 139 -7.82 12.46 -7.15
C GLY A 139 -6.37 12.47 -6.63
N LYS A 140 -6.00 11.57 -5.72
CA LYS A 140 -4.59 11.38 -5.35
C LYS A 140 -3.82 10.70 -6.48
N ASP A 141 -4.39 9.65 -7.07
CA ASP A 141 -3.76 8.88 -8.14
C ASP A 141 -3.53 9.75 -9.39
N THR A 142 -4.48 10.63 -9.75
CA THR A 142 -4.35 11.60 -10.83
C THR A 142 -3.18 12.57 -10.60
N ARG A 143 -2.93 13.03 -9.36
CA ARG A 143 -1.77 13.89 -9.06
C ARG A 143 -0.44 13.14 -9.24
N THR A 144 -0.36 11.91 -8.74
CA THR A 144 0.83 11.06 -8.94
C THR A 144 1.07 10.78 -10.43
N GLN A 145 0.02 10.57 -11.22
CA GLN A 145 0.12 10.42 -12.66
C GLN A 145 0.65 11.69 -13.35
N SER A 146 0.22 12.88 -12.89
CA SER A 146 0.76 14.17 -13.35
C SER A 146 2.26 14.30 -13.12
N ASP A 147 2.73 13.94 -11.92
CA ASP A 147 4.15 14.01 -11.55
C ASP A 147 5.00 13.08 -12.44
N HIS A 148 4.49 11.88 -12.72
CA HIS A 148 5.14 10.93 -13.64
C HIS A 148 5.18 11.43 -15.09
N ALA A 149 4.12 12.10 -15.56
CA ALA A 149 4.10 12.69 -16.91
C ALA A 149 5.15 13.81 -17.03
N ALA A 150 5.25 14.69 -16.03
CA ALA A 150 6.27 15.75 -16.00
C ALA A 150 7.70 15.18 -15.98
N SER A 151 7.96 14.16 -15.16
CA SER A 151 9.26 13.48 -15.14
C SER A 151 9.57 12.79 -16.48
N SER A 152 8.56 12.26 -17.16
CA SER A 152 8.72 11.64 -18.48
C SER A 152 9.09 12.67 -19.54
N ALA A 153 8.45 13.85 -19.53
CA ALA A 153 8.78 14.95 -20.43
C ALA A 153 10.24 15.41 -20.24
N ALA A 154 10.68 15.60 -19.00
CA ALA A 154 12.08 15.96 -18.70
C ALA A 154 13.07 14.89 -19.19
N THR A 155 12.73 13.60 -19.02
CA THR A 155 13.57 12.49 -19.52
C THR A 155 13.64 12.49 -21.04
N VAL A 156 12.53 12.78 -21.72
CA VAL A 156 12.46 12.89 -23.19
C VAL A 156 13.34 14.04 -23.71
N GLU A 157 13.37 15.18 -23.03
CA GLU A 157 14.29 16.29 -23.35
C GLU A 157 15.75 15.84 -23.25
N GLN A 158 16.12 15.16 -22.16
CA GLN A 158 17.49 14.64 -21.99
C GLN A 158 17.87 13.61 -23.05
N ILE A 159 16.96 12.70 -23.40
CA ILE A 159 17.18 11.72 -24.47
C ILE A 159 17.37 12.42 -25.81
N THR A 160 16.58 13.45 -26.10
CA THR A 160 16.69 14.23 -27.35
C THR A 160 18.07 14.88 -27.49
N VAL A 161 18.59 15.46 -26.40
CA VAL A 161 19.96 16.00 -26.37
C VAL A 161 20.99 14.91 -26.61
N SER A 162 20.84 13.75 -25.96
CA SER A 162 21.76 12.62 -26.14
C SER A 162 21.75 12.06 -27.56
N ILE A 163 20.58 11.96 -28.20
CA ILE A 163 20.43 11.53 -29.60
C ILE A 163 21.17 12.47 -30.54
N ASN A 164 21.07 13.79 -30.32
CA ASN A 164 21.81 14.78 -31.11
C ASN A 164 23.32 14.60 -30.95
N HIS A 165 23.82 14.39 -29.73
CA HIS A 165 25.25 14.11 -29.50
C HIS A 165 25.71 12.83 -30.19
N ILE A 166 24.92 11.76 -30.16
CA ILE A 166 25.27 10.50 -30.84
C ILE A 166 25.30 10.72 -32.35
N ALA A 167 24.33 11.45 -32.91
CA ALA A 167 24.29 11.76 -34.34
C ALA A 167 25.50 12.60 -34.77
N ASP A 168 25.90 13.59 -33.98
CA ASP A 168 27.09 14.41 -34.25
C ASP A 168 28.37 13.57 -34.17
N HIS A 169 28.52 12.74 -33.14
CA HIS A 169 29.67 11.83 -33.01
C HIS A 169 29.75 10.80 -34.14
N ALA A 170 28.61 10.31 -34.64
CA ALA A 170 28.61 9.42 -35.80
C ALA A 170 29.13 10.14 -37.07
N ARG A 171 28.74 11.41 -37.29
CA ARG A 171 29.27 12.21 -38.41
C ARG A 171 30.77 12.51 -38.26
N ASP A 172 31.22 12.84 -37.05
CA ASP A 172 32.64 13.07 -36.77
C ASP A 172 33.47 11.80 -37.02
N MET A 173 32.97 10.62 -36.60
CA MET A 173 33.63 9.35 -36.88
C MET A 173 33.72 9.06 -38.38
N ASP A 174 32.67 9.34 -39.15
CA ASP A 174 32.68 9.15 -40.60
C ASP A 174 33.82 9.94 -41.26
N HIS A 175 34.00 11.21 -40.85
CA HIS A 175 35.11 12.05 -41.32
C HIS A 175 36.48 11.51 -40.92
N VAL A 176 36.65 11.06 -39.66
CA VAL A 176 37.92 10.48 -39.18
C VAL A 176 38.26 9.19 -39.94
N VAL A 177 37.26 8.35 -40.22
CA VAL A 177 37.45 7.10 -40.96
C VAL A 177 37.83 7.38 -42.41
N GLU A 178 37.17 8.34 -43.07
CA GLU A 178 37.50 8.73 -44.44
C GLU A 178 38.94 9.27 -44.53
N GLN A 179 39.35 10.14 -43.59
CA GLN A 179 40.72 10.63 -43.51
C GLN A 179 41.73 9.51 -43.29
N THR A 180 41.42 8.55 -42.42
CA THR A 180 42.29 7.41 -42.12
C THR A 180 42.43 6.49 -43.33
N GLN A 181 41.36 6.24 -44.08
CA GLN A 181 41.41 5.47 -45.33
C GLN A 181 42.29 6.16 -46.38
N ARG A 182 42.16 7.47 -46.57
CA ARG A 182 43.03 8.24 -47.48
C ARG A 182 44.49 8.16 -47.06
N LEU A 183 44.79 8.45 -45.80
CA LEU A 183 46.16 8.42 -45.27
C LEU A 183 46.80 7.03 -45.39
N SER A 184 46.01 5.98 -45.14
CA SER A 184 46.44 4.60 -45.26
C SER A 184 46.72 4.21 -46.72
N SER A 185 45.90 4.68 -47.67
CA SER A 185 46.15 4.51 -49.10
C SER A 185 47.43 5.22 -49.56
N ASP A 186 47.59 6.49 -49.20
CA ASP A 186 48.77 7.28 -49.54
C ASP A 186 50.05 6.70 -48.92
N SER A 187 49.92 6.12 -47.72
CA SER A 187 51.02 5.41 -47.04
C SER A 187 51.36 4.11 -47.76
N ALA A 188 50.38 3.32 -48.20
CA ALA A 188 50.61 2.10 -48.97
C ALA A 188 51.34 2.40 -50.29
N ASP A 189 50.95 3.47 -51.00
CA ASP A 189 51.61 3.92 -52.22
C ASP A 189 53.04 4.41 -51.97
N SER A 190 53.25 5.13 -50.87
CA SER A 190 54.60 5.59 -50.48
C SER A 190 55.53 4.44 -50.16
N VAL A 191 55.03 3.42 -49.45
CA VAL A 191 55.79 2.19 -49.15
C VAL A 191 56.08 1.39 -50.43
N LEU A 192 55.15 1.36 -51.39
CA LEU A 192 55.38 0.73 -52.69
C LEU A 192 56.54 1.40 -53.44
N ARG A 193 56.59 2.74 -53.47
CA ARG A 193 57.71 3.48 -54.07
C ARG A 193 59.03 3.20 -53.37
N VAL A 194 59.02 3.09 -52.03
CA VAL A 194 60.23 2.72 -51.26
C VAL A 194 60.69 1.32 -51.66
N SER A 195 59.78 0.36 -51.79
CA SER A 195 60.12 -1.00 -52.23
C SER A 195 60.74 -1.02 -53.64
N GLU A 196 60.22 -0.20 -54.56
CA GLU A 196 60.76 -0.07 -55.91
C GLU A 196 62.18 0.52 -55.92
N GLU A 197 62.41 1.59 -55.15
CA GLU A 197 63.74 2.22 -55.04
C GLU A 197 64.76 1.29 -54.35
N VAL A 198 64.35 0.58 -53.30
CA VAL A 198 65.20 -0.44 -52.67
C VAL A 198 65.50 -1.59 -53.64
N GLY A 199 64.56 -1.94 -54.52
CA GLY A 199 64.77 -2.87 -55.62
C GLY A 199 65.86 -2.39 -56.59
N LYS A 200 65.82 -1.12 -57.02
CA LYS A 200 66.87 -0.51 -57.87
C LYS A 200 68.23 -0.49 -57.18
N VAL A 201 68.27 -0.25 -55.87
CA VAL A 201 69.51 -0.35 -55.07
C VAL A 201 70.03 -1.78 -55.08
N SER A 202 69.16 -2.79 -54.99
CA SER A 202 69.55 -4.20 -55.09
C SER A 202 70.23 -4.52 -56.42
N GLU A 203 69.65 -4.08 -57.53
CA GLU A 203 70.24 -4.23 -58.87
C GLU A 203 71.60 -3.55 -58.98
N ALA A 204 71.74 -2.33 -58.44
CA ALA A 204 73.00 -1.61 -58.44
C ALA A 204 74.09 -2.33 -57.63
N VAL A 205 73.73 -2.91 -56.48
CA VAL A 205 74.67 -3.73 -55.67
C VAL A 205 75.12 -4.96 -56.45
N VAL A 206 74.20 -5.66 -57.13
CA VAL A 206 74.54 -6.83 -57.96
C VAL A 206 75.49 -6.46 -59.10
N ALA A 207 75.22 -5.36 -59.82
CA ALA A 207 76.08 -4.87 -60.90
C ALA A 207 77.49 -4.47 -60.40
N LEU A 208 77.56 -3.88 -59.22
CA LEU A 208 78.81 -3.44 -58.63
C LEU A 208 79.63 -4.64 -58.13
N THR A 209 78.99 -5.75 -57.70
CA THR A 209 79.66 -7.03 -57.40
C THR A 209 80.32 -7.59 -58.65
N GLN A 210 79.61 -7.61 -59.79
CA GLN A 210 80.17 -8.05 -61.08
C GLN A 210 81.38 -7.21 -61.50
N THR A 211 81.33 -5.90 -61.25
CA THR A 211 82.44 -4.98 -61.54
C THR A 211 83.66 -5.27 -60.66
N MET A 212 83.45 -5.56 -59.36
CA MET A 212 84.52 -5.93 -58.43
C MET A 212 85.13 -7.29 -58.78
N ASP A 213 84.32 -8.27 -59.18
CA ASP A 213 84.81 -9.57 -59.68
C ASP A 213 85.69 -9.38 -60.93
N GLY A 214 85.27 -8.50 -61.84
CA GLY A 214 86.06 -8.10 -63.00
C GLY A 214 87.40 -7.45 -62.63
N LEU A 215 87.40 -6.53 -61.67
CA LEU A 215 88.62 -5.89 -61.16
C LEU A 215 89.56 -6.91 -60.52
N GLY A 216 89.03 -7.86 -59.75
CA GLY A 216 89.78 -8.95 -59.17
C GLY A 216 90.46 -9.81 -60.23
N ALA A 217 89.75 -10.14 -61.32
CA ALA A 217 90.31 -10.85 -62.46
C ALA A 217 91.43 -10.05 -63.17
N SER A 218 91.22 -8.76 -63.42
CA SER A 218 92.25 -7.89 -64.02
C SER A 218 93.47 -7.72 -63.12
N SER A 219 93.30 -7.60 -61.79
CA SER A 219 94.43 -7.58 -60.85
C SER A 219 95.25 -8.87 -60.90
N GLN A 220 94.58 -10.03 -61.03
CA GLN A 220 95.28 -11.32 -61.18
C GLN A 220 96.07 -11.40 -62.50
N GLU A 221 95.49 -10.89 -63.59
CA GLU A 221 96.17 -10.82 -64.89
C GLU A 221 97.40 -9.89 -64.86
N ILE A 222 97.25 -8.70 -64.26
CA ILE A 222 98.37 -7.76 -64.07
C ILE A 222 99.46 -8.38 -63.19
N SER A 223 99.09 -9.07 -62.12
CA SER A 223 100.05 -9.80 -61.26
C SER A 223 100.87 -10.80 -62.08
N GLY A 224 100.22 -11.53 -63.01
CA GLY A 224 100.89 -12.42 -63.96
C GLY A 224 101.86 -11.69 -64.89
N ILE A 225 101.45 -10.57 -65.48
CA ILE A 225 102.31 -9.75 -66.36
C ILE A 225 103.51 -9.20 -65.60
N VAL A 226 103.30 -8.68 -64.39
CA VAL A 226 104.37 -8.14 -63.53
C VAL A 226 105.38 -9.23 -63.17
N GLY A 227 104.91 -10.47 -62.93
CA GLY A 227 105.76 -11.65 -62.78
C GLY A 227 106.65 -11.88 -64.00
N VAL A 228 106.08 -11.87 -65.21
CA VAL A 228 106.85 -12.03 -66.46
C VAL A 228 107.85 -10.89 -66.67
N ILE A 229 107.49 -9.64 -66.38
CA ILE A 229 108.41 -8.48 -66.50
C ILE A 229 109.57 -8.64 -65.52
N LYS A 230 109.31 -9.10 -64.30
CA LYS A 230 110.35 -9.39 -63.31
C LYS A 230 111.29 -10.47 -63.84
N ASP A 231 110.75 -11.57 -64.36
CA ASP A 231 111.55 -12.66 -64.94
C ASP A 231 112.42 -12.15 -66.11
N ILE A 232 111.89 -11.29 -66.98
CA ILE A 232 112.64 -10.64 -68.07
C ILE A 232 113.72 -9.71 -67.51
N ALA A 233 113.42 -8.92 -66.47
CA ALA A 233 114.38 -8.03 -65.83
C ALA A 233 115.52 -8.85 -65.19
N ASP A 234 115.22 -9.93 -64.49
CA ASP A 234 116.21 -10.82 -63.89
C ASP A 234 117.08 -11.52 -64.96
N GLN A 235 116.47 -11.95 -66.08
CA GLN A 235 117.21 -12.47 -67.25
C GLN A 235 118.09 -11.40 -67.92
N THR A 236 117.57 -10.18 -68.07
CA THR A 236 118.31 -9.06 -68.68
C THR A 236 119.48 -8.65 -67.79
N ASN A 237 119.30 -8.67 -66.47
CA ASN A 237 120.36 -8.45 -65.49
C ASN A 237 121.47 -9.51 -65.62
N LEU A 238 121.12 -10.79 -65.81
CA LEU A 238 122.06 -11.88 -66.06
C LEU A 238 122.80 -11.73 -67.40
N LEU A 239 122.10 -11.37 -68.48
CA LEU A 239 122.69 -11.11 -69.78
C LEU A 239 123.65 -9.91 -69.75
N ALA A 240 123.25 -8.84 -69.06
CA ALA A 240 124.07 -7.65 -68.87
C ALA A 240 125.31 -7.94 -68.02
N LEU A 241 125.19 -8.79 -66.99
CA LEU A 241 126.33 -9.26 -66.21
C LEU A 241 127.31 -10.06 -67.08
N ASN A 242 126.82 -10.98 -67.92
CA ASN A 242 127.65 -11.73 -68.86
C ASN A 242 128.34 -10.80 -69.88
N ALA A 243 127.63 -9.79 -70.40
CA ALA A 243 128.19 -8.80 -71.31
C ALA A 243 129.24 -7.91 -70.63
N ALA A 244 129.05 -7.53 -69.36
CA ALA A 244 130.02 -6.76 -68.58
C ALA A 244 131.31 -7.57 -68.33
N ILE A 245 131.17 -8.87 -68.05
CA ILE A 245 132.31 -9.81 -67.91
C ILE A 245 133.10 -9.90 -69.22
N GLU A 246 132.42 -10.03 -70.36
CA GLU A 246 133.10 -10.16 -71.66
C GLU A 246 133.73 -8.82 -72.12
N ALA A 247 133.11 -7.68 -71.80
CA ALA A 247 133.68 -6.36 -72.05
C ALA A 247 134.93 -6.09 -71.21
N ALA A 248 135.00 -6.58 -69.97
CA ALA A 248 136.23 -6.54 -69.15
C ALA A 248 137.35 -7.41 -69.74
N ARG A 249 137.00 -8.48 -70.47
CA ARG A 249 137.92 -9.41 -71.14
C ARG A 249 138.58 -8.82 -72.40
N ALA A 250 137.89 -7.92 -73.10
CA ALA A 250 138.36 -7.29 -74.34
C ALA A 250 139.39 -6.14 -74.17
N GLY A 251 139.79 -5.82 -72.93
CA GLY A 251 140.81 -4.80 -72.64
C GLY A 251 140.45 -3.39 -73.12
N ASP A 252 141.42 -2.61 -73.61
CA ASP A 252 141.23 -1.18 -73.98
C ASP A 252 140.17 -0.94 -75.07
N MET A 253 139.89 -1.94 -75.93
CA MET A 253 138.84 -1.87 -76.96
C MET A 253 137.42 -2.05 -76.40
N GLY A 254 137.26 -2.62 -75.20
CA GLY A 254 135.98 -2.97 -74.57
C GLY A 254 135.39 -1.93 -73.63
N ARG A 255 136.12 -0.84 -73.31
CA ARG A 255 135.69 0.17 -72.31
C ARG A 255 134.32 0.78 -72.61
N GLY A 256 134.02 1.05 -73.88
CA GLY A 256 132.71 1.59 -74.29
C GLY A 256 131.56 0.59 -74.06
N PHE A 257 131.81 -0.71 -74.30
CA PHE A 257 130.83 -1.78 -74.10
C PHE A 257 130.59 -2.07 -72.62
N ALA A 258 131.62 -2.00 -71.77
CA ALA A 258 131.49 -2.24 -70.33
C ALA A 258 130.54 -1.23 -69.66
N VAL A 259 130.63 0.05 -70.05
CA VAL A 259 129.73 1.11 -69.53
C VAL A 259 128.28 0.84 -69.94
N VAL A 260 128.04 0.41 -71.18
CA VAL A 260 126.69 0.06 -71.64
C VAL A 260 126.14 -1.15 -70.89
N ALA A 261 126.95 -2.20 -70.69
CA ALA A 261 126.53 -3.40 -69.98
C ALA A 261 126.18 -3.12 -68.50
N ASP A 262 126.98 -2.30 -67.80
CA ASP A 262 126.67 -1.91 -66.42
C ASP A 262 125.43 -1.00 -66.33
N GLU A 263 125.17 -0.16 -67.33
CA GLU A 263 123.96 0.66 -67.41
C GLU A 263 122.71 -0.21 -67.64
N VAL A 264 122.79 -1.22 -68.52
CA VAL A 264 121.71 -2.21 -68.73
C VAL A 264 121.48 -3.04 -67.46
N ARG A 265 122.54 -3.42 -66.73
CA ARG A 265 122.46 -4.16 -65.46
C ARG A 265 121.72 -3.34 -64.40
N LYS A 266 122.11 -2.09 -64.19
CA LYS A 266 121.43 -1.17 -63.26
C LYS A 266 119.98 -0.91 -63.67
N LEU A 267 119.70 -0.80 -64.97
CA LEU A 267 118.34 -0.65 -65.48
C LEU A 267 117.50 -1.89 -65.14
N ALA A 268 118.04 -3.08 -65.40
CA ALA A 268 117.38 -4.35 -65.11
C ALA A 268 117.13 -4.56 -63.59
N GLU A 269 118.09 -4.23 -62.73
CA GLU A 269 117.93 -4.24 -61.27
C GLU A 269 116.85 -3.25 -60.80
N ARG A 270 116.83 -2.03 -61.36
CA ARG A 270 115.76 -1.05 -61.10
C ARG A 270 114.39 -1.54 -61.58
N THR A 271 114.33 -2.20 -62.74
CA THR A 271 113.09 -2.78 -63.28
C THR A 271 112.59 -3.92 -62.40
N SER A 272 113.46 -4.83 -61.95
CA SER A 272 113.09 -5.93 -61.03
C SER A 272 112.56 -5.39 -59.70
N ASN A 273 113.26 -4.44 -59.08
CA ASN A 273 112.79 -3.79 -57.85
C ASN A 273 111.44 -3.07 -58.04
N ALA A 274 111.26 -2.34 -59.14
CA ALA A 274 109.98 -1.71 -59.46
C ALA A 274 108.86 -2.72 -59.66
N THR A 275 109.13 -3.88 -60.28
CA THR A 275 108.11 -4.95 -60.42
C THR A 275 107.72 -5.58 -59.08
N VAL A 276 108.64 -5.68 -58.11
CA VAL A 276 108.30 -6.15 -56.75
C VAL A 276 107.38 -5.17 -56.03
N GLU A 277 107.65 -3.86 -56.13
CA GLU A 277 106.76 -2.83 -55.59
C GLU A 277 105.38 -2.84 -56.26
N ILE A 278 105.33 -3.03 -57.58
CA ILE A 278 104.06 -3.16 -58.31
C ILE A 278 103.32 -4.42 -57.86
N ALA A 279 103.99 -5.56 -57.73
CA ALA A 279 103.38 -6.81 -57.27
C ALA A 279 102.73 -6.64 -55.89
N HIS A 280 103.42 -5.99 -54.94
CA HIS A 280 102.86 -5.70 -53.61
C HIS A 280 101.64 -4.75 -53.68
N LYS A 281 101.67 -3.74 -54.56
CA LYS A 281 100.50 -2.86 -54.77
C LYS A 281 99.31 -3.63 -55.36
N ILE A 282 99.55 -4.52 -56.32
CA ILE A 282 98.50 -5.34 -56.94
C ILE A 282 97.92 -6.35 -55.94
N GLU A 283 98.74 -6.96 -55.10
CA GLU A 283 98.28 -7.83 -54.01
C GLU A 283 97.40 -7.07 -53.01
N SER A 284 97.78 -5.83 -52.64
CA SER A 284 96.93 -4.98 -51.79
C SER A 284 95.60 -4.66 -52.45
N VAL A 285 95.60 -4.29 -53.74
CA VAL A 285 94.37 -4.04 -54.52
C VAL A 285 93.50 -5.30 -54.58
N GLY A 286 94.09 -6.48 -54.77
CA GLY A 286 93.37 -7.76 -54.76
C GLY A 286 92.69 -8.03 -53.42
N ARG A 287 93.41 -7.84 -52.30
CA ARG A 287 92.86 -8.00 -50.95
C ARG A 287 91.74 -7.00 -50.64
N GLU A 288 91.91 -5.74 -51.04
CA GLU A 288 90.87 -4.70 -50.90
C GLU A 288 89.63 -5.02 -51.74
N THR A 289 89.82 -5.50 -52.97
CA THR A 289 88.72 -5.93 -53.86
C THR A 289 87.93 -7.10 -53.25
N GLN A 290 88.63 -8.11 -52.72
CA GLN A 290 87.97 -9.25 -52.06
C GLN A 290 87.17 -8.82 -50.82
N SER A 291 87.70 -7.87 -50.04
CA SER A 291 86.98 -7.30 -48.90
C SER A 291 85.75 -6.51 -49.35
N ALA A 292 85.85 -5.76 -50.46
CA ALA A 292 84.72 -5.04 -51.04
C ALA A 292 83.62 -6.01 -51.47
N VAL A 293 83.95 -7.10 -52.18
CA VAL A 293 83.00 -8.16 -52.57
C VAL A 293 82.27 -8.75 -51.35
N GLY A 294 82.99 -9.03 -50.26
CA GLY A 294 82.39 -9.52 -49.02
C GLY A 294 81.40 -8.53 -48.38
N ASN A 295 81.76 -7.24 -48.32
CA ASN A 295 80.87 -6.19 -47.82
C ASN A 295 79.64 -6.00 -48.72
N MET A 296 79.79 -6.21 -50.02
CA MET A 296 78.69 -6.15 -50.97
C MET A 296 77.70 -7.31 -50.81
N ALA A 297 78.18 -8.53 -50.55
CA ALA A 297 77.31 -9.67 -50.24
C ALA A 297 76.47 -9.44 -48.97
N LEU A 298 77.08 -8.86 -47.92
CA LEU A 298 76.35 -8.45 -46.71
C LEU A 298 75.31 -7.37 -47.01
N THR A 299 75.67 -6.40 -47.88
CA THR A 299 74.77 -5.31 -48.29
C THR A 299 73.59 -5.85 -49.10
N ALA A 300 73.82 -6.78 -50.03
CA ALA A 300 72.78 -7.41 -50.83
C ALA A 300 71.74 -8.13 -49.95
N ASN A 301 72.18 -8.90 -48.94
CA ASN A 301 71.28 -9.55 -47.98
C ASN A 301 70.45 -8.54 -47.18
N ARG A 302 71.06 -7.43 -46.75
CA ARG A 302 70.34 -6.37 -46.03
C ARG A 302 69.29 -5.69 -46.91
N VAL A 303 69.62 -5.40 -48.16
CA VAL A 303 68.69 -4.80 -49.13
C VAL A 303 67.53 -5.74 -49.42
N ALA A 304 67.78 -7.04 -49.61
CA ALA A 304 66.73 -8.04 -49.80
C ALA A 304 65.76 -8.09 -48.61
N HIS A 305 66.29 -8.07 -47.39
CA HIS A 305 65.48 -7.99 -46.18
C HIS A 305 64.66 -6.68 -46.09
N SER A 306 65.24 -5.55 -46.52
CA SER A 306 64.52 -4.27 -46.59
C SER A 306 63.34 -4.29 -47.57
N VAL A 307 63.45 -5.01 -48.70
CA VAL A 307 62.32 -5.21 -49.63
C VAL A 307 61.18 -5.96 -48.95
N THR A 308 61.47 -7.10 -48.29
CA THR A 308 60.43 -7.87 -47.57
C THR A 308 59.75 -7.03 -46.48
N MET A 309 60.53 -6.26 -45.70
CA MET A 309 59.96 -5.37 -44.69
C MET A 309 59.04 -4.29 -45.28
N ALA A 310 59.37 -3.77 -46.47
CA ALA A 310 58.51 -2.80 -47.17
C ALA A 310 57.21 -3.46 -47.65
N GLU A 311 57.28 -4.69 -48.18
CA GLU A 311 56.08 -5.43 -48.57
C GLU A 311 55.15 -5.73 -47.38
N ASP A 312 55.70 -6.15 -46.24
CA ASP A 312 54.94 -6.38 -45.00
C ASP A 312 54.29 -5.09 -44.49
N ALA A 313 55.02 -3.98 -44.48
CA ALA A 313 54.50 -2.68 -44.08
C ALA A 313 53.34 -2.23 -45.00
N ARG A 314 53.45 -2.48 -46.32
CA ARG A 314 52.36 -2.24 -47.27
C ARG A 314 51.14 -3.13 -46.97
N GLY A 315 51.37 -4.39 -46.63
CA GLY A 315 50.33 -5.32 -46.19
C GLY A 315 49.56 -4.81 -44.98
N HIS A 316 50.26 -4.31 -43.97
CA HIS A 316 49.63 -3.68 -42.80
C HIS A 316 48.83 -2.43 -43.14
N MET A 317 49.31 -1.56 -44.05
CA MET A 317 48.54 -0.41 -44.51
C MET A 317 47.23 -0.84 -45.19
N LEU A 318 47.28 -1.85 -46.07
CA LEU A 318 46.07 -2.39 -46.70
C LEU A 318 45.11 -3.02 -45.68
N GLY A 319 45.63 -3.67 -44.64
CA GLY A 319 44.84 -4.19 -43.53
C GLY A 319 44.12 -3.11 -42.73
N ILE A 320 44.77 -1.95 -42.49
CA ILE A 320 44.13 -0.78 -41.85
C ILE A 320 42.94 -0.31 -42.70
N ARG A 321 43.11 -0.20 -44.02
CA ARG A 321 42.04 0.22 -44.93
C ARG A 321 40.82 -0.71 -44.87
N GLU A 322 41.03 -2.02 -44.81
CA GLU A 322 39.97 -3.01 -44.68
C GLU A 322 39.21 -2.87 -43.34
N HIS A 323 39.94 -2.75 -42.22
CA HIS A 323 39.34 -2.54 -40.91
C HIS A 323 38.53 -1.24 -40.86
N MET A 324 39.03 -0.16 -41.48
CA MET A 324 38.29 1.10 -41.60
C MET A 324 36.96 0.93 -42.37
N GLY A 325 36.90 0.07 -43.39
CA GLY A 325 35.65 -0.27 -44.07
C GLY A 325 34.60 -0.92 -43.16
N SER A 326 35.06 -1.74 -42.20
CA SER A 326 34.17 -2.30 -41.17
C SER A 326 33.65 -1.21 -40.20
N VAL A 327 34.51 -0.24 -39.85
CA VAL A 327 34.12 0.90 -39.00
C VAL A 327 33.07 1.78 -39.70
N VAL A 328 33.21 2.08 -41.00
CA VAL A 328 32.18 2.80 -41.78
C VAL A 328 30.82 2.12 -41.66
N THR A 329 30.78 0.80 -41.79
CA THR A 329 29.54 0.02 -41.70
C THR A 329 28.90 0.16 -40.32
N ALA A 330 29.70 0.09 -39.25
CA ALA A 330 29.21 0.26 -37.88
C ALA A 330 28.69 1.68 -37.61
N VAL A 331 29.41 2.72 -38.07
CA VAL A 331 28.98 4.13 -37.95
C VAL A 331 27.64 4.36 -38.65
N ARG A 332 27.44 3.77 -39.83
CA ARG A 332 26.17 3.84 -40.55
C ARG A 332 25.01 3.19 -39.78
N GLN A 333 25.23 2.02 -39.18
CA GLN A 333 24.22 1.37 -38.33
C GLN A 333 23.87 2.19 -37.09
N ILE A 334 24.86 2.87 -36.49
CA ILE A 334 24.63 3.80 -35.38
C ILE A 334 23.75 4.97 -35.84
N ALA A 335 24.04 5.57 -37.00
CA ALA A 335 23.24 6.67 -37.54
C ALA A 335 21.77 6.24 -37.82
N GLU A 336 21.57 5.06 -38.41
CA GLU A 336 20.23 4.50 -38.65
C GLU A 336 19.48 4.26 -37.33
N SER A 337 20.13 3.62 -36.34
CA SER A 337 19.53 3.38 -35.01
C SER A 337 19.21 4.67 -34.25
N THR A 338 20.05 5.70 -34.42
CA THR A 338 19.86 7.03 -33.81
C THR A 338 18.64 7.74 -34.42
N GLN A 339 18.43 7.58 -35.73
CA GLN A 339 17.25 8.11 -36.41
C GLN A 339 15.96 7.42 -35.95
N GLU A 340 15.98 6.10 -35.75
CA GLU A 340 14.86 5.35 -35.18
C GLU A 340 14.56 5.78 -33.74
N GLN A 341 15.60 5.92 -32.90
CA GLN A 341 15.45 6.44 -31.54
C GLN A 341 14.85 7.86 -31.51
N SER A 342 15.23 8.72 -32.45
CA SER A 342 14.67 10.07 -32.57
C SER A 342 13.14 10.02 -32.81
N SER A 343 12.70 9.15 -33.74
CA SER A 343 11.28 8.94 -34.02
C SER A 343 10.52 8.37 -32.81
N ALA A 344 11.10 7.40 -32.10
CA ALA A 344 10.53 6.85 -30.88
C ALA A 344 10.40 7.91 -29.78
N THR A 345 11.41 8.76 -29.62
CA THR A 345 11.45 9.84 -28.63
C THR A 345 10.37 10.90 -28.91
N HIS A 346 10.13 11.26 -30.18
CA HIS A 346 9.01 12.12 -30.56
C HIS A 346 7.65 11.50 -30.18
N THR A 347 7.51 10.20 -30.36
CA THR A 347 6.28 9.48 -29.94
C THR A 347 6.10 9.52 -28.43
N LEU A 348 7.18 9.37 -27.66
CA LEU A 348 7.17 9.51 -26.20
C LEU A 348 6.78 10.94 -25.77
N ALA A 349 7.34 11.97 -26.41
CA ALA A 349 6.99 13.37 -26.16
C ALA A 349 5.47 13.60 -26.30
N SER A 350 4.90 13.19 -27.45
CA SER A 350 3.46 13.30 -27.72
C SER A 350 2.60 12.50 -26.74
N SER A 351 3.14 11.43 -26.16
CA SER A 351 2.44 10.60 -25.18
C SER A 351 2.44 11.26 -23.81
N ALA A 352 3.54 11.91 -23.42
CA ALA A 352 3.62 12.72 -22.20
C ALA A 352 2.64 13.92 -22.25
N GLU A 353 2.56 14.63 -23.39
CA GLU A 353 1.59 15.72 -23.57
C GLU A 353 0.14 15.22 -23.51
N ARG A 354 -0.17 14.10 -24.17
CA ARG A 354 -1.50 13.49 -24.09
C ARG A 354 -1.87 13.04 -22.67
N LEU A 355 -0.90 12.53 -21.91
CA LEU A 355 -1.08 12.18 -20.50
C LEU A 355 -1.41 13.41 -19.65
N ASP A 356 -0.73 14.54 -19.89
CA ASP A 356 -1.02 15.79 -19.18
C ASP A 356 -2.45 16.29 -19.47
N VAL A 357 -2.84 16.35 -20.74
CA VAL A 357 -4.21 16.74 -21.13
C VAL A 357 -5.26 15.80 -20.53
N MET A 358 -5.00 14.49 -20.53
CA MET A 358 -5.91 13.50 -19.93
C MET A 358 -6.00 13.64 -18.41
N THR A 359 -4.88 13.99 -17.75
CA THR A 359 -4.82 14.24 -16.31
C THR A 359 -5.67 15.46 -15.94
N GLN A 360 -5.57 16.54 -16.70
CA GLN A 360 -6.41 17.74 -16.51
C GLN A 360 -7.91 17.45 -16.71
N ALA A 361 -8.25 16.69 -17.75
CA ALA A 361 -9.63 16.26 -17.99
C ALA A 361 -10.17 15.40 -16.85
N THR A 362 -9.34 14.49 -16.32
CA THR A 362 -9.69 13.62 -15.18
C THR A 362 -9.89 14.42 -13.90
N ASP A 363 -9.00 15.38 -13.60
CA ASP A 363 -9.13 16.25 -12.43
C ASP A 363 -10.43 17.10 -12.48
N SER A 364 -10.76 17.62 -13.67
CA SER A 364 -12.04 18.33 -13.88
C SER A 364 -13.25 17.43 -13.66
N ALA A 365 -13.23 16.21 -14.21
CA ALA A 365 -14.30 15.22 -14.02
C ALA A 365 -14.44 14.81 -12.54
N LEU A 366 -13.33 14.65 -11.82
CA LEU A 366 -13.30 14.36 -10.39
C LEU A 366 -13.90 15.49 -9.55
N GLN A 367 -13.59 16.74 -9.89
CA GLN A 367 -14.16 17.90 -9.21
C GLN A 367 -15.68 17.96 -9.42
N GLN A 368 -16.16 17.66 -10.64
CA GLN A 368 -17.59 17.56 -10.92
C GLN A 368 -18.26 16.40 -10.18
N ALA A 369 -17.62 15.23 -10.13
CA ALA A 369 -18.09 14.06 -9.38
C ALA A 369 -18.19 14.38 -7.88
N SER A 370 -17.15 14.99 -7.30
CA SER A 370 -17.12 15.41 -5.89
C SER A 370 -18.25 16.38 -5.54
N ASN A 371 -18.50 17.39 -6.38
CA ASN A 371 -19.62 18.31 -6.21
C ASN A 371 -20.98 17.60 -6.32
N THR A 372 -21.12 16.68 -7.27
CA THR A 372 -22.35 15.88 -7.44
C THR A 372 -22.62 15.02 -6.20
N LEU A 373 -21.59 14.34 -5.68
CA LEU A 373 -21.67 13.52 -4.48
C LEU A 373 -22.07 14.35 -3.25
N LYS A 374 -21.51 15.55 -3.07
CA LYS A 374 -21.93 16.47 -2.01
C LYS A 374 -23.40 16.84 -2.11
N HIS A 375 -23.90 17.17 -3.30
CA HIS A 375 -25.31 17.49 -3.48
C HIS A 375 -26.23 16.30 -3.25
N LEU A 376 -25.82 15.09 -3.66
CA LEU A 376 -26.56 13.87 -3.39
C LEU A 376 -26.59 13.58 -1.88
N ASP A 377 -25.47 13.73 -1.18
CA ASP A 377 -25.37 13.55 0.27
C ASP A 377 -26.25 14.56 1.02
N GLU A 378 -26.24 15.85 0.63
CA GLU A 378 -27.12 16.88 1.20
C GLU A 378 -28.61 16.57 0.97
N ARG A 379 -28.97 16.11 -0.24
CA ARG A 379 -30.35 15.69 -0.56
C ARG A 379 -30.73 14.47 0.26
N ALA A 380 -29.82 13.51 0.40
CA ALA A 380 -30.06 12.30 1.17
C ALA A 380 -30.25 12.59 2.65
N LYS A 381 -29.40 13.43 3.25
CA LYS A 381 -29.53 13.90 4.63
C LYS A 381 -30.82 14.67 4.87
N ARG A 382 -31.26 15.52 3.94
CA ARG A 382 -32.55 16.21 4.05
C ARG A 382 -33.73 15.23 4.03
N LEU A 383 -33.71 14.25 3.13
CA LEU A 383 -34.72 13.20 3.06
C LEU A 383 -34.74 12.36 4.34
N LEU A 384 -33.58 11.89 4.81
CA LEU A 384 -33.45 11.17 6.08
C LEU A 384 -33.95 12.00 7.27
N LYS A 385 -33.67 13.31 7.31
CA LYS A 385 -34.19 14.22 8.34
C LYS A 385 -35.73 14.33 8.27
N SER A 386 -36.31 14.44 7.07
CA SER A 386 -37.76 14.50 6.90
C SER A 386 -38.45 13.19 7.28
N VAL A 387 -37.86 12.04 6.94
CA VAL A 387 -38.38 10.72 7.33
C VAL A 387 -38.16 10.44 8.81
N GLY A 388 -37.04 10.89 9.38
CA GLY A 388 -36.68 10.75 10.80
C GLY A 388 -37.52 11.61 11.76
N GLN A 389 -38.42 12.46 11.25
CA GLN A 389 -39.47 13.09 12.07
C GLN A 389 -40.56 12.10 12.49
N PHE A 390 -40.66 10.95 11.82
CA PHE A 390 -41.63 9.91 12.14
C PHE A 390 -40.98 8.83 12.99
N LYS A 391 -41.67 8.41 14.06
CA LYS A 391 -41.24 7.23 14.82
C LYS A 391 -41.65 5.97 14.07
N LEU A 392 -40.70 5.42 13.31
CA LEU A 392 -40.91 4.27 12.43
C LEU A 392 -40.35 2.96 13.02
N ALA A 393 -39.47 3.07 14.00
CA ALA A 393 -38.75 1.97 14.63
C ALA A 393 -39.29 1.65 16.02
N ASP A 394 -39.27 0.36 16.36
CA ASP A 394 -39.51 -0.18 17.69
C ASP A 394 -38.21 -0.58 18.41
N ILE A 395 -37.08 -0.56 17.68
CA ILE A 395 -35.73 -0.73 18.20
C ILE A 395 -34.89 0.52 17.93
N GLU A 396 -34.35 1.13 18.99
CA GLU A 396 -33.42 2.27 18.87
C GLU A 396 -32.04 1.87 19.42
N VAL A 397 -31.01 1.97 18.60
CA VAL A 397 -29.64 1.59 19.00
C VAL A 397 -28.68 2.78 18.92
N PHE A 398 -27.99 3.06 20.02
CA PHE A 398 -26.90 4.03 20.09
C PHE A 398 -25.57 3.34 19.75
N HIS A 399 -24.98 3.66 18.60
CA HIS A 399 -23.65 3.15 18.21
C HIS A 399 -22.91 4.14 17.31
N SER A 400 -21.60 3.95 17.17
CA SER A 400 -20.72 4.75 16.30
C SER A 400 -20.09 3.93 15.15
N TRP A 401 -20.65 2.74 14.86
CA TRP A 401 -20.24 1.88 13.75
C TRP A 401 -20.54 2.52 12.39
N ALA A 402 -19.56 3.24 11.84
CA ALA A 402 -19.70 4.01 10.60
C ALA A 402 -18.76 3.54 9.48
N ALA A 403 -17.77 2.70 9.78
CA ALA A 403 -16.90 2.13 8.75
C ALA A 403 -17.71 1.21 7.82
N SER A 404 -17.30 1.09 6.55
CA SER A 404 -18.06 0.38 5.51
C SER A 404 -18.41 -1.06 5.88
N SER A 405 -17.46 -1.81 6.45
CA SER A 405 -17.66 -3.18 6.93
C SER A 405 -18.63 -3.26 8.12
N GLU A 406 -18.56 -2.30 9.04
CA GLU A 406 -19.42 -2.25 10.24
C GLU A 406 -20.84 -1.86 9.87
N ALA A 407 -21.01 -0.86 9.01
CA ALA A 407 -22.30 -0.44 8.52
C ALA A 407 -22.99 -1.54 7.70
N ARG A 408 -22.22 -2.30 6.91
CA ARG A 408 -22.74 -3.50 6.23
C ARG A 408 -23.20 -4.57 7.21
N ALA A 409 -22.40 -4.87 8.24
CA ALA A 409 -22.79 -5.84 9.27
C ALA A 409 -24.09 -5.44 9.99
N VAL A 410 -24.24 -4.16 10.33
CA VAL A 410 -25.49 -3.63 10.91
C VAL A 410 -26.65 -3.72 9.93
N SER A 411 -26.45 -3.37 8.65
CA SER A 411 -27.48 -3.42 7.61
C SER A 411 -28.08 -4.83 7.44
N GLU A 412 -27.25 -5.87 7.53
CA GLU A 412 -27.70 -7.27 7.43
C GLU A 412 -28.53 -7.69 8.65
N ILE A 413 -28.16 -7.24 9.85
CA ILE A 413 -28.99 -7.42 11.05
C ILE A 413 -30.32 -6.67 10.93
N LYS A 414 -30.31 -5.43 10.42
CA LYS A 414 -31.54 -4.68 10.12
C LYS A 414 -32.42 -5.44 9.12
N ALA A 415 -31.83 -6.08 8.11
CA ALA A 415 -32.57 -6.87 7.13
C ALA A 415 -33.25 -8.10 7.76
N LEU A 416 -32.54 -8.84 8.61
CA LEU A 416 -33.12 -9.98 9.35
C LEU A 416 -34.21 -9.54 10.33
N LEU A 417 -33.99 -8.43 11.04
CA LEU A 417 -34.95 -7.87 11.99
C LEU A 417 -36.25 -7.43 11.27
N ASN A 418 -36.12 -6.81 10.09
CA ASN A 418 -37.26 -6.42 9.27
C ASN A 418 -38.10 -7.62 8.82
N GLN A 419 -37.49 -8.79 8.56
CA GLN A 419 -38.22 -10.02 8.22
C GLN A 419 -39.07 -10.53 9.40
N GLN A 420 -38.66 -10.22 10.64
CA GLN A 420 -39.41 -10.51 11.86
C GLN A 420 -40.47 -9.44 12.19
N GLY A 421 -40.59 -8.38 11.37
CA GLY A 421 -41.56 -7.30 11.57
C GLY A 421 -41.06 -6.14 12.45
N HIS A 422 -39.85 -6.24 12.99
CA HIS A 422 -39.21 -5.23 13.82
C HIS A 422 -38.28 -4.33 13.00
N HIS A 423 -38.08 -3.10 13.45
CA HIS A 423 -37.40 -2.07 12.71
C HIS A 423 -36.43 -1.35 13.63
N TRP A 424 -35.16 -1.32 13.23
CA TRP A 424 -34.08 -0.66 13.93
C TRP A 424 -33.88 0.75 13.36
N ALA A 425 -33.87 1.77 14.23
CA ALA A 425 -33.36 3.10 13.95
C ALA A 425 -32.01 3.37 14.64
N ASP A 426 -31.06 3.88 13.86
CA ASP A 426 -29.80 4.39 14.39
C ASP A 426 -30.07 5.74 15.05
N VAL A 427 -29.60 5.93 16.28
CA VAL A 427 -29.77 7.23 16.94
C VAL A 427 -28.66 8.18 16.49
N ALA A 428 -29.03 9.18 15.71
CA ALA A 428 -28.13 10.24 15.27
C ALA A 428 -27.88 11.28 16.38
N GLY A 429 -26.66 11.84 16.44
CA GLY A 429 -26.32 12.93 17.35
C GLY A 429 -25.31 12.54 18.44
N ASP A 430 -25.44 13.13 19.63
CA ASP A 430 -24.54 12.91 20.76
C ASP A 430 -24.75 11.53 21.40
N HIS A 431 -23.77 10.62 21.25
CA HIS A 431 -23.75 9.30 21.89
C HIS A 431 -23.18 9.30 23.31
N SER A 432 -23.07 10.46 23.97
CA SER A 432 -22.52 10.56 25.32
C SER A 432 -23.35 9.77 26.34
N ALA A 433 -22.66 9.27 27.37
CA ALA A 433 -23.31 8.67 28.52
C ALA A 433 -24.31 9.62 29.20
N ALA A 434 -24.05 10.93 29.15
CA ALA A 434 -24.94 11.95 29.69
C ALA A 434 -26.28 12.01 28.92
N MET A 435 -26.23 11.94 27.59
CA MET A 435 -27.43 11.90 26.75
C MET A 435 -28.28 10.66 27.04
N ILE A 436 -27.65 9.48 27.10
CA ILE A 436 -28.35 8.22 27.40
C ILE A 436 -29.00 8.29 28.80
N ARG A 437 -28.28 8.78 29.83
CA ARG A 437 -28.83 8.97 31.19
C ARG A 437 -30.00 9.94 31.22
N SER A 438 -29.93 11.03 30.46
CA SER A 438 -31.04 11.99 30.32
C SER A 438 -32.30 11.30 29.78
N ARG A 439 -32.15 10.51 28.71
CA ARG A 439 -33.24 9.73 28.10
C ARG A 439 -33.87 8.71 29.06
N ILE A 440 -33.05 8.02 29.86
CA ILE A 440 -33.54 7.12 30.92
C ILE A 440 -34.37 7.89 31.95
N THR A 441 -33.90 9.08 32.37
CA THR A 441 -34.55 9.89 33.41
C THR A 441 -35.92 10.41 32.98
N ILE A 442 -36.07 10.79 31.71
CA ILE A 442 -37.36 11.23 31.15
C ILE A 442 -38.28 10.07 30.74
N GLY A 443 -37.91 8.82 31.03
CA GLY A 443 -38.74 7.64 30.79
C GLY A 443 -38.76 7.14 29.33
N ASN A 444 -37.83 7.61 28.49
CA ASN A 444 -37.72 7.22 27.08
C ASN A 444 -36.29 6.69 26.75
N PRO A 445 -35.83 5.62 27.40
CA PRO A 445 -34.52 5.03 27.13
C PRO A 445 -34.43 4.49 25.69
N PRO A 446 -33.23 4.46 25.07
CA PRO A 446 -33.06 3.68 23.85
C PRO A 446 -33.26 2.19 24.12
N THR A 447 -33.43 1.37 23.08
CA THR A 447 -33.49 -0.10 23.23
C THR A 447 -32.13 -0.66 23.64
N ALA A 448 -31.06 -0.20 22.97
CA ALA A 448 -29.71 -0.66 23.21
C ALA A 448 -28.65 0.44 23.00
N ALA A 449 -27.46 0.24 23.58
CA ALA A 449 -26.28 1.05 23.26
C ALA A 449 -25.02 0.20 23.16
N ALA A 450 -24.11 0.57 22.26
CA ALA A 450 -22.80 -0.06 22.07
C ALA A 450 -21.87 0.23 23.25
N ILE A 451 -22.07 -0.50 24.34
CA ILE A 451 -21.35 -0.37 25.61
C ILE A 451 -20.92 -1.76 26.03
N GLY A 452 -19.60 -1.97 26.12
CA GLY A 452 -19.00 -3.27 26.45
C GLY A 452 -17.99 -3.20 27.59
N GLY A 453 -17.42 -4.37 27.91
CA GLY A 453 -16.35 -4.50 28.90
C GLY A 453 -16.77 -4.20 30.34
N VAL A 454 -15.82 -3.71 31.14
CA VAL A 454 -16.04 -3.33 32.54
C VAL A 454 -17.11 -2.24 32.75
N LYS A 455 -17.52 -1.55 31.67
CA LYS A 455 -18.53 -0.48 31.74
C LYS A 455 -19.94 -1.03 32.01
N ILE A 456 -20.24 -2.26 31.59
CA ILE A 456 -21.54 -2.92 31.82
C ILE A 456 -21.89 -2.90 33.32
N GLN A 457 -20.93 -3.21 34.19
CA GLN A 457 -21.12 -3.24 35.64
C GLN A 457 -21.42 -1.87 36.23
N ASN A 458 -20.86 -0.80 35.67
CA ASN A 458 -21.11 0.56 36.15
C ASN A 458 -22.51 1.03 35.76
N TRP A 459 -22.92 0.79 34.52
CA TRP A 459 -24.28 1.08 34.08
C TRP A 459 -25.33 0.29 34.85
N ALA A 460 -25.03 -0.94 35.25
CA ALA A 460 -25.93 -1.72 36.07
C ALA A 460 -26.18 -1.10 37.46
N LYS A 461 -25.20 -0.37 38.03
CA LYS A 461 -25.37 0.35 39.31
C LYS A 461 -26.34 1.52 39.20
N ASP A 462 -26.42 2.14 38.03
CA ASP A 462 -27.31 3.28 37.78
C ASP A 462 -28.79 2.87 37.65
N GLY A 463 -29.06 1.57 37.49
CA GLY A 463 -30.38 1.04 37.23
C GLY A 463 -30.87 1.29 35.80
N GLY A 464 -32.03 0.72 35.45
CA GLY A 464 -32.65 0.92 34.14
C GLY A 464 -32.16 0.00 33.02
N LEU A 465 -31.41 -1.05 33.34
CA LEU A 465 -31.06 -2.12 32.39
C LEU A 465 -32.17 -3.18 32.30
N ALA A 466 -32.29 -3.81 31.13
CA ALA A 466 -33.24 -4.90 30.90
C ALA A 466 -32.73 -6.21 31.54
N ASP A 467 -33.66 -7.04 32.05
CA ASP A 467 -33.36 -8.40 32.48
C ASP A 467 -33.55 -9.36 31.29
N LEU A 468 -32.45 -9.95 30.83
CA LEU A 468 -32.42 -10.86 29.68
C LEU A 468 -32.40 -12.33 30.09
N ASN A 469 -32.51 -12.67 31.39
CA ASN A 469 -32.38 -14.04 31.88
C ASN A 469 -33.39 -15.02 31.26
N ALA A 470 -34.60 -14.55 30.95
CA ALA A 470 -35.62 -15.37 30.29
C ALA A 470 -35.15 -15.86 28.91
N VAL A 471 -34.69 -14.94 28.06
CA VAL A 471 -34.17 -15.26 26.72
C VAL A 471 -32.88 -16.07 26.83
N ALA A 472 -31.98 -15.69 27.74
CA ALA A 472 -30.72 -16.38 27.96
C ALA A 472 -30.90 -17.84 28.41
N THR A 473 -31.91 -18.12 29.25
CA THR A 473 -32.27 -19.48 29.68
C THR A 473 -32.90 -20.25 28.54
N GLN A 474 -33.82 -19.63 27.80
CA GLN A 474 -34.49 -20.27 26.65
C GLN A 474 -33.50 -20.68 25.56
N GLN A 475 -32.48 -19.85 25.30
CA GLN A 475 -31.47 -20.08 24.28
C GLN A 475 -30.17 -20.71 24.83
N ASP A 476 -30.15 -21.10 26.11
CA ASP A 476 -29.03 -21.77 26.78
C ASP A 476 -27.67 -21.04 26.62
N TRP A 477 -27.67 -19.72 26.85
CA TRP A 477 -26.50 -18.85 26.65
C TRP A 477 -25.26 -19.34 27.41
N ARG A 478 -25.45 -19.87 28.61
CA ARG A 478 -24.38 -20.39 29.46
C ARG A 478 -23.59 -21.53 28.81
N ARG A 479 -24.21 -22.32 27.93
CA ARG A 479 -23.54 -23.41 27.20
C ARG A 479 -22.86 -22.93 25.92
N ILE A 480 -23.43 -21.92 25.25
CA ILE A 480 -22.99 -21.46 23.92
C ILE A 480 -22.02 -20.27 23.98
N LEU A 481 -21.91 -19.59 25.12
CA LEU A 481 -20.94 -18.50 25.33
C LEU A 481 -19.67 -19.01 26.03
N PRO A 482 -18.49 -18.51 25.64
CA PRO A 482 -17.27 -18.66 26.41
C PRO A 482 -17.43 -18.07 27.81
N ALA A 483 -16.87 -18.73 28.83
CA ALA A 483 -17.04 -18.33 30.24
C ALA A 483 -16.68 -16.86 30.54
N VAL A 484 -15.72 -16.29 29.82
CA VAL A 484 -15.35 -14.87 29.97
C VAL A 484 -16.46 -13.93 29.48
N LEU A 485 -17.09 -14.24 28.34
CA LEU A 485 -18.19 -13.45 27.79
C LEU A 485 -19.46 -13.68 28.59
N ASP A 486 -19.74 -14.94 28.94
CA ASP A 486 -20.86 -15.33 29.81
C ASP A 486 -20.91 -14.45 31.07
N LYS A 487 -19.78 -14.36 31.79
CA LYS A 487 -19.66 -13.52 32.98
C LYS A 487 -19.73 -12.02 32.66
N MET A 488 -19.12 -11.58 31.56
CA MET A 488 -19.05 -10.16 31.19
C MET A 488 -20.43 -9.57 30.86
N MET A 489 -21.33 -10.38 30.26
CA MET A 489 -22.68 -9.96 29.89
C MET A 489 -23.65 -9.85 31.07
N GLN A 490 -23.24 -10.34 32.25
CA GLN A 490 -24.06 -10.38 33.46
C GLN A 490 -23.68 -9.27 34.44
N ALA A 491 -24.66 -8.63 35.06
CA ALA A 491 -24.48 -7.79 36.23
C ALA A 491 -25.39 -8.28 37.36
N ASN A 492 -24.84 -8.44 38.57
CA ASN A 492 -25.56 -8.97 39.73
C ASN A 492 -26.29 -10.32 39.46
N GLY A 493 -25.74 -11.17 38.59
CA GLY A 493 -26.33 -12.46 38.22
C GLY A 493 -27.48 -12.39 37.20
N GLN A 494 -27.71 -11.22 36.59
CA GLN A 494 -28.67 -11.02 35.50
C GLN A 494 -27.95 -10.70 34.21
N TYR A 495 -28.31 -11.34 33.09
CA TYR A 495 -27.86 -10.92 31.77
C TYR A 495 -28.49 -9.56 31.44
N VAL A 496 -27.63 -8.59 31.09
CA VAL A 496 -28.04 -7.21 30.78
C VAL A 496 -27.50 -6.73 29.42
N ALA A 497 -26.65 -7.53 28.78
CA ALA A 497 -26.00 -7.18 27.53
C ALA A 497 -25.91 -8.39 26.58
N VAL A 498 -25.72 -8.10 25.29
CA VAL A 498 -25.62 -9.09 24.22
C VAL A 498 -24.28 -8.93 23.48
N PRO A 499 -23.45 -9.98 23.38
CA PRO A 499 -22.22 -9.95 22.61
C PRO A 499 -22.51 -10.26 21.14
N LEU A 500 -22.08 -9.39 20.23
CA LEU A 500 -22.29 -9.54 18.78
C LEU A 500 -21.17 -10.33 18.10
N GLY A 501 -19.96 -10.25 18.63
CA GLY A 501 -18.76 -10.82 18.04
C GLY A 501 -17.52 -10.49 18.85
N VAL A 502 -16.41 -11.15 18.51
CA VAL A 502 -15.12 -10.95 19.16
C VAL A 502 -14.06 -10.62 18.14
N ALA A 503 -13.48 -9.44 18.25
CA ALA A 503 -12.30 -9.01 17.52
C ALA A 503 -11.03 -9.46 18.24
N ARG A 504 -10.00 -9.84 17.48
CA ARG A 504 -8.64 -9.97 17.99
C ARG A 504 -7.87 -8.69 17.78
N VAL A 505 -7.21 -8.20 18.83
CA VAL A 505 -6.43 -6.96 18.75
C VAL A 505 -4.96 -7.19 18.41
N ASN A 506 -4.34 -8.25 18.97
CA ASN A 506 -2.92 -8.52 18.83
C ASN A 506 -2.57 -9.29 17.54
N VAL A 507 -2.92 -8.74 16.38
CA VAL A 507 -2.66 -9.34 15.06
C VAL A 507 -1.55 -8.59 14.32
N MET A 508 -0.70 -9.35 13.65
CA MET A 508 0.36 -8.90 12.77
C MET A 508 -0.01 -9.17 11.32
N TRP A 509 -0.30 -8.11 10.58
CA TRP A 509 -0.64 -8.11 9.15
C TRP A 509 0.63 -7.85 8.34
N MET A 510 1.03 -8.77 7.47
CA MET A 510 2.31 -8.69 6.76
C MET A 510 2.13 -8.83 5.25
N ASN A 511 2.85 -8.03 4.48
CA ASN A 511 2.90 -8.17 3.03
C ASN A 511 3.76 -9.37 2.63
N ALA A 512 3.16 -10.36 1.97
CA ALA A 512 3.84 -11.61 1.61
C ALA A 512 4.97 -11.38 0.59
N SER A 513 4.77 -10.45 -0.35
CA SER A 513 5.79 -10.11 -1.35
C SER A 513 6.99 -9.41 -0.72
N VAL A 514 6.79 -8.51 0.25
CA VAL A 514 7.89 -7.86 0.98
C VAL A 514 8.71 -8.91 1.75
N LEU A 515 8.06 -9.82 2.48
CA LEU A 515 8.75 -10.89 3.21
C LEU A 515 9.51 -11.83 2.28
N LYS A 516 8.91 -12.20 1.14
CA LYS A 516 9.55 -13.05 0.13
C LYS A 516 10.80 -12.39 -0.47
N ARG A 517 10.72 -11.10 -0.83
CA ARG A 517 11.89 -10.32 -1.30
C ARG A 517 12.97 -10.22 -0.24
N ALA A 518 12.59 -10.07 1.03
CA ALA A 518 13.51 -10.07 2.14
C ALA A 518 14.05 -11.47 2.50
N GLY A 519 13.57 -12.56 1.86
CA GLY A 519 13.93 -13.93 2.24
C GLY A 519 13.71 -14.19 3.73
N ALA A 520 12.58 -13.72 4.26
CA ALA A 520 12.27 -13.74 5.68
C ALA A 520 11.00 -14.55 5.97
N GLN A 521 10.96 -15.14 7.16
CA GLN A 521 9.78 -15.79 7.70
C GLN A 521 9.10 -14.87 8.72
N PRO A 522 7.78 -15.01 8.95
CA PRO A 522 7.11 -14.30 10.02
C PRO A 522 7.75 -14.56 11.40
N PRO A 523 8.01 -13.52 12.21
CA PRO A 523 8.66 -13.68 13.50
C PRO A 523 7.72 -14.34 14.52
N LYS A 524 8.23 -15.30 15.29
CA LYS A 524 7.51 -15.99 16.37
C LYS A 524 7.81 -15.40 17.74
N THR A 525 8.95 -14.74 17.90
CA THR A 525 9.40 -14.09 19.13
C THR A 525 9.68 -12.60 18.88
N TRP A 526 9.68 -11.79 19.94
CA TRP A 526 10.05 -10.36 19.83
C TRP A 526 11.53 -10.17 19.44
N ASP A 527 12.41 -11.11 19.78
CA ASP A 527 13.80 -11.07 19.34
C ASP A 527 13.90 -11.30 17.82
N GLU A 528 13.21 -12.32 17.30
CA GLU A 528 13.08 -12.54 15.85
C GLU A 528 12.45 -11.34 15.14
N PHE A 529 11.47 -10.70 15.79
CA PHE A 529 10.83 -9.48 15.27
C PHE A 529 11.86 -8.37 15.06
N PHE A 530 12.71 -8.07 16.05
CA PHE A 530 13.74 -7.04 15.91
C PHE A 530 14.88 -7.43 14.95
N VAL A 531 15.19 -8.72 14.82
CA VAL A 531 16.13 -9.20 13.80
C VAL A 531 15.58 -8.94 12.40
N LEU A 532 14.29 -9.22 12.18
CA LEU A 532 13.61 -8.92 10.92
C LEU A 532 13.52 -7.40 10.66
N ALA A 533 13.28 -6.61 11.71
CA ALA A 533 13.25 -5.14 11.62
C ALA A 533 14.54 -4.58 11.03
N GLU A 534 15.69 -5.04 11.52
CA GLU A 534 16.98 -4.62 11.02
C GLU A 534 17.24 -5.06 9.59
N LYS A 535 16.87 -6.29 9.24
CA LYS A 535 17.00 -6.80 7.87
C LYS A 535 16.20 -5.96 6.88
N LEU A 536 14.96 -5.62 7.21
CA LEU A 536 14.10 -4.79 6.36
C LEU A 536 14.60 -3.35 6.26
N ARG A 537 15.13 -2.80 7.37
CA ARG A 537 15.75 -1.47 7.39
C ARG A 537 16.95 -1.40 6.43
N GLN A 538 17.79 -2.43 6.40
CA GLN A 538 18.93 -2.52 5.46
C GLN A 538 18.48 -2.60 3.99
N LEU A 539 17.29 -3.14 3.73
CA LEU A 539 16.66 -3.20 2.40
C LEU A 539 15.87 -1.92 2.05
N GLY A 540 15.94 -0.88 2.88
CA GLY A 540 15.23 0.39 2.65
C GLY A 540 13.70 0.29 2.76
N THR A 541 13.16 -0.80 3.33
CA THR A 541 11.72 -0.98 3.51
C THR A 541 11.35 -0.80 4.98
N PRO A 542 10.50 0.18 5.35
CA PRO A 542 9.96 0.29 6.70
C PRO A 542 9.33 -1.03 7.16
N MET A 543 9.61 -1.44 8.40
CA MET A 543 9.00 -2.65 8.94
C MET A 543 7.54 -2.41 9.28
N LEU A 544 7.24 -1.34 10.03
CA LEU A 544 5.92 -1.09 10.59
C LEU A 544 5.22 0.10 9.94
N ALA A 545 4.02 -0.13 9.42
CA ALA A 545 3.07 0.94 9.20
C ALA A 545 2.34 1.25 10.52
N VAL A 546 2.30 2.51 10.91
CA VAL A 546 1.61 2.99 12.11
C VAL A 546 1.03 4.38 11.85
N GLY A 547 -0.14 4.67 12.40
CA GLY A 547 -0.61 6.04 12.55
C GLY A 547 -0.36 6.54 13.97
N GLU A 548 0.23 7.73 14.13
CA GLU A 548 0.54 8.31 15.45
C GLU A 548 -0.68 8.96 16.13
N GLN A 549 -1.81 8.24 16.14
CA GLN A 549 -2.95 8.53 16.99
C GLN A 549 -2.80 7.76 18.31
N ALA A 550 -3.15 8.38 19.44
CA ALA A 550 -2.88 7.82 20.76
C ALA A 550 -3.44 6.40 20.96
N TRP A 551 -4.63 6.12 20.40
CA TRP A 551 -5.24 4.79 20.47
C TRP A 551 -4.50 3.75 19.64
N GLN A 552 -3.94 4.10 18.47
CA GLN A 552 -3.15 3.18 17.64
C GLN A 552 -1.81 2.84 18.31
N ILE A 553 -1.16 3.83 18.92
CA ILE A 553 0.06 3.60 19.71
C ILE A 553 -0.26 2.73 20.94
N ALA A 554 -1.41 2.93 21.57
CA ALA A 554 -1.87 2.07 22.65
C ALA A 554 -2.15 0.62 22.19
N THR A 555 -2.76 0.41 21.02
CA THR A 555 -2.91 -0.91 20.39
C THR A 555 -1.56 -1.60 20.16
N LEU A 556 -0.58 -0.84 19.66
CA LEU A 556 0.79 -1.35 19.48
C LEU A 556 1.43 -1.73 20.83
N PHE A 557 1.29 -0.88 21.84
CA PHE A 557 1.81 -1.14 23.18
C PHE A 557 1.11 -2.31 23.87
N GLU A 558 -0.18 -2.50 23.62
CA GLU A 558 -0.94 -3.65 24.08
C GLU A 558 -0.37 -4.95 23.50
N ALA A 559 -0.10 -5.01 22.19
CA ALA A 559 0.51 -6.19 21.58
C ALA A 559 1.89 -6.53 22.19
N ILE A 560 2.70 -5.51 22.48
CA ILE A 560 4.00 -5.67 23.16
C ILE A 560 3.82 -6.21 24.57
N THR A 561 2.93 -5.63 25.36
CA THR A 561 2.72 -6.03 26.76
C THR A 561 2.07 -7.40 26.89
N CYS A 562 1.17 -7.78 25.98
CA CYS A 562 0.67 -9.15 25.85
C CYS A 562 1.82 -10.14 25.57
N GLY A 563 2.71 -9.80 24.63
CA GLY A 563 3.77 -10.70 24.19
C GLY A 563 4.97 -10.81 25.14
N LEU A 564 5.52 -9.69 25.60
CA LEU A 564 6.70 -9.67 26.48
C LEU A 564 6.34 -9.85 27.96
N GLY A 565 5.15 -9.42 28.37
CA GLY A 565 4.69 -9.54 29.75
C GLY A 565 3.99 -10.86 30.05
N GLY A 566 3.28 -11.42 29.07
CA GLY A 566 2.42 -12.59 29.26
C GLY A 566 1.14 -12.27 30.05
N ALA A 567 0.26 -13.27 30.14
CA ALA A 567 -1.09 -13.07 30.68
C ALA A 567 -1.14 -12.56 32.14
N SER A 568 -0.29 -13.10 33.02
CA SER A 568 -0.29 -12.72 34.45
C SER A 568 0.08 -11.25 34.65
N PHE A 569 1.17 -10.79 34.00
CA PHE A 569 1.58 -9.40 34.08
C PHE A 569 0.52 -8.48 33.50
N TYR A 570 -0.01 -8.83 32.33
CA TYR A 570 -1.03 -8.03 31.66
C TYR A 570 -2.27 -7.82 32.55
N HIS A 571 -2.75 -8.89 33.19
CA HIS A 571 -3.90 -8.81 34.08
C HIS A 571 -3.61 -7.91 35.29
N SER A 572 -2.45 -8.06 35.94
CA SER A 572 -2.07 -7.20 37.06
C SER A 572 -1.93 -5.73 36.64
N ALA A 573 -1.27 -5.45 35.51
CA ALA A 573 -1.02 -4.09 35.06
C ALA A 573 -2.29 -3.38 34.56
N PHE A 574 -3.11 -4.04 33.73
CA PHE A 574 -4.17 -3.36 32.98
C PHE A 574 -5.60 -3.75 33.40
N CYS A 575 -5.79 -4.86 34.12
CA CYS A 575 -7.10 -5.23 34.67
C CYS A 575 -7.22 -4.85 36.15
N GLN A 576 -6.15 -5.02 36.93
CA GLN A 576 -6.11 -4.70 38.36
C GLN A 576 -5.48 -3.33 38.66
N LEU A 577 -4.81 -2.73 37.67
CA LEU A 577 -4.10 -1.45 37.82
C LEU A 577 -3.07 -1.47 38.96
N ASP A 578 -2.42 -2.61 39.16
CA ASP A 578 -1.47 -2.82 40.24
C ASP A 578 -0.23 -1.94 40.09
N SER A 579 0.14 -1.26 41.18
CA SER A 579 1.25 -0.30 41.19
C SER A 579 2.60 -0.95 40.91
N ALA A 580 2.85 -2.14 41.48
CA ALA A 580 4.11 -2.85 41.31
C ALA A 580 4.25 -3.38 39.88
N ALA A 581 3.15 -3.81 39.25
CA ALA A 581 3.13 -4.19 37.84
C ALA A 581 3.37 -2.97 36.91
N LEU A 582 2.69 -1.85 37.14
CA LEU A 582 2.80 -0.64 36.31
C LEU A 582 4.16 0.06 36.40
N THR A 583 4.87 -0.07 37.52
CA THR A 583 6.21 0.53 37.74
C THR A 583 7.35 -0.48 37.70
N GLY A 584 7.04 -1.76 37.57
CA GLY A 584 7.98 -2.87 37.68
C GLY A 584 8.85 -3.09 36.43
N PRO A 585 9.84 -4.00 36.54
CA PRO A 585 10.82 -4.26 35.49
C PRO A 585 10.19 -4.77 34.18
N VAL A 586 9.08 -5.51 34.26
CA VAL A 586 8.40 -6.01 33.05
C VAL A 586 7.78 -4.87 32.24
N MET A 587 7.17 -3.89 32.91
CA MET A 587 6.63 -2.70 32.23
C MET A 587 7.74 -1.87 31.59
N ILE A 588 8.85 -1.68 32.31
CA ILE A 588 10.03 -0.97 31.80
C ILE A 588 10.54 -1.63 30.51
N ARG A 589 10.68 -2.96 30.48
CA ARG A 589 11.07 -3.70 29.25
C ARG A 589 10.08 -3.52 28.11
N CYS A 590 8.77 -3.48 28.39
CA CYS A 590 7.76 -3.24 27.37
C CYS A 590 7.87 -1.82 26.77
N LEU A 591 8.14 -0.82 27.60
CA LEU A 591 8.36 0.56 27.16
C LEU A 591 9.67 0.70 26.37
N GLU A 592 10.73 -0.01 26.76
CA GLU A 592 11.97 -0.11 25.98
C GLU A 592 11.72 -0.71 24.59
N ALA A 593 10.95 -1.79 24.52
CA ALA A 593 10.55 -2.39 23.25
C ALA A 593 9.71 -1.42 22.40
N LEU A 594 8.75 -0.71 22.99
CA LEU A 594 7.97 0.32 22.28
C LEU A 594 8.87 1.42 21.70
N ARG A 595 9.83 1.92 22.48
CA ARG A 595 10.81 2.92 22.01
C ARG A 595 11.63 2.39 20.84
N LYS A 596 12.07 1.13 20.93
CA LYS A 596 12.90 0.47 19.92
C LYS A 596 12.18 0.32 18.57
N LEU A 597 10.85 0.32 18.53
CA LEU A 597 10.08 0.23 17.28
C LEU A 597 10.14 1.49 16.42
N LYS A 598 10.25 2.67 17.04
CA LYS A 598 10.09 3.96 16.35
C LYS A 598 10.97 4.14 15.09
N PRO A 599 12.26 3.74 15.08
CA PRO A 599 13.11 3.85 13.88
C PRO A 599 12.71 2.93 12.72
N TYR A 600 11.86 1.94 12.94
CA TYR A 600 11.41 0.99 11.91
C TYR A 600 10.01 1.31 11.37
N CYS A 601 9.39 2.40 11.84
CA CYS A 601 8.09 2.87 11.38
C CYS A 601 8.20 3.70 10.08
N THR A 602 7.10 3.78 9.32
CA THR A 602 7.00 4.71 8.17
C THR A 602 7.20 6.17 8.61
N PRO A 603 7.92 7.00 7.85
CA PRO A 603 8.35 8.35 8.27
C PRO A 603 7.22 9.40 8.36
N ASP A 604 6.12 9.21 7.63
CA ASP A 604 4.99 10.14 7.48
C ASP A 604 3.77 9.74 8.35
N ALA A 605 4.02 9.16 9.53
CA ALA A 605 3.01 8.54 10.40
C ALA A 605 2.15 9.51 11.23
N ALA A 606 2.57 10.77 11.36
CA ALA A 606 1.91 11.76 12.23
C ALA A 606 0.45 12.01 11.81
N GLY A 607 -0.50 11.74 12.72
CA GLY A 607 -1.94 11.97 12.48
C GLY A 607 -2.57 11.07 11.42
N ARG A 608 -1.86 10.05 10.93
CA ARG A 608 -2.37 9.12 9.91
C ARG A 608 -3.49 8.24 10.46
N GLU A 609 -4.56 8.09 9.68
CA GLU A 609 -5.64 7.14 9.96
C GLU A 609 -5.20 5.68 9.82
N TRP A 610 -5.74 4.79 10.64
CA TRP A 610 -5.32 3.39 10.73
C TRP A 610 -5.43 2.63 9.40
N ASN A 611 -6.44 2.94 8.59
CA ASN A 611 -6.71 2.31 7.29
C ASN A 611 -5.67 2.73 6.24
N LEU A 612 -5.14 3.96 6.31
CA LEU A 612 -4.03 4.39 5.46
C LEU A 612 -2.72 3.66 5.82
N ALA A 613 -2.49 3.37 7.11
CA ALA A 613 -1.39 2.51 7.52
C ALA A 613 -1.58 1.08 7.00
N THR A 614 -2.81 0.56 6.95
CA THR A 614 -3.10 -0.74 6.31
C THR A 614 -2.82 -0.70 4.80
N ALA A 615 -3.17 0.39 4.11
CA ALA A 615 -2.86 0.59 2.70
C ALA A 615 -1.34 0.57 2.41
N ASP A 616 -0.50 1.05 3.34
CA ASP A 616 0.95 0.97 3.21
C ASP A 616 1.46 -0.47 3.19
N VAL A 617 0.86 -1.35 4.00
CA VAL A 617 1.18 -2.78 3.98
C VAL A 617 0.68 -3.40 2.68
N ILE A 618 -0.57 -3.11 2.27
CA ILE A 618 -1.17 -3.63 1.02
C ILE A 618 -0.29 -3.28 -0.20
N ASN A 619 0.19 -2.04 -0.27
CA ASN A 619 1.00 -1.52 -1.37
C ASN A 619 2.51 -1.82 -1.23
N GLY A 620 2.93 -2.43 -0.12
CA GLY A 620 4.32 -2.77 0.14
C GLY A 620 5.23 -1.57 0.45
N ARG A 621 4.66 -0.42 0.84
CA ARG A 621 5.42 0.70 1.44
C ARG A 621 5.93 0.37 2.84
N ALA A 622 5.28 -0.58 3.53
CA ALA A 622 5.74 -1.16 4.77
C ALA A 622 5.61 -2.68 4.73
N ALA A 623 6.44 -3.38 5.51
CA ALA A 623 6.39 -4.84 5.57
C ALA A 623 5.18 -5.36 6.35
N MET A 624 4.78 -4.68 7.43
CA MET A 624 3.71 -5.14 8.30
C MET A 624 3.05 -4.04 9.12
N GLN A 625 1.93 -4.37 9.76
CA GLN A 625 1.18 -3.54 10.70
C GLN A 625 0.72 -4.41 11.88
N LEU A 626 0.84 -3.89 13.10
CA LEU A 626 0.21 -4.47 14.29
C LEU A 626 -1.10 -3.75 14.54
N MET A 627 -2.22 -4.43 14.29
CA MET A 627 -3.56 -3.86 14.36
C MET A 627 -4.59 -4.97 14.56
N GLY A 628 -5.75 -4.63 15.13
CA GLY A 628 -6.84 -5.58 15.24
C GLY A 628 -7.39 -6.05 13.89
N ASP A 629 -8.25 -7.04 13.93
CA ASP A 629 -8.73 -7.75 12.76
C ASP A 629 -9.79 -7.04 11.92
N TRP A 630 -10.25 -5.88 12.37
CA TRP A 630 -10.92 -4.92 11.49
C TRP A 630 -10.05 -4.51 10.29
N ALA A 631 -8.71 -4.60 10.38
CA ALA A 631 -7.79 -4.35 9.26
C ALA A 631 -8.00 -5.33 8.09
N LYS A 632 -8.55 -6.52 8.34
CA LYS A 632 -8.86 -7.52 7.30
C LYS A 632 -9.79 -6.96 6.21
N GLY A 633 -10.74 -6.10 6.59
CA GLY A 633 -11.69 -5.49 5.67
C GLY A 633 -11.00 -4.72 4.54
N GLU A 634 -9.93 -3.99 4.85
CA GLU A 634 -9.17 -3.20 3.87
C GLU A 634 -8.43 -4.10 2.87
N PHE A 635 -7.84 -5.21 3.33
CA PHE A 635 -7.21 -6.19 2.43
C PHE A 635 -8.24 -6.83 1.50
N ALA A 636 -9.42 -7.19 2.02
CA ALA A 636 -10.50 -7.76 1.23
C ALA A 636 -11.04 -6.76 0.19
N GLN A 637 -11.23 -5.49 0.58
CA GLN A 637 -11.66 -4.42 -0.33
C GLN A 637 -10.64 -4.17 -1.45
N ALA A 638 -9.34 -4.28 -1.14
CA ALA A 638 -8.25 -4.19 -2.13
C ALA A 638 -8.07 -5.47 -2.98
N GLY A 639 -8.96 -6.46 -2.84
CA GLY A 639 -8.91 -7.72 -3.59
C GLY A 639 -7.72 -8.62 -3.24
N LYS A 640 -7.14 -8.47 -2.04
CA LYS A 640 -5.97 -9.24 -1.60
C LYS A 640 -6.39 -10.56 -0.95
N VAL A 641 -5.63 -11.62 -1.24
CA VAL A 641 -5.89 -12.98 -0.77
C VAL A 641 -4.90 -13.39 0.32
N GLN A 642 -5.42 -13.85 1.46
CA GLN A 642 -4.60 -14.38 2.56
C GLN A 642 -3.76 -15.57 2.08
N GLY A 643 -2.50 -15.63 2.51
CA GLY A 643 -1.55 -16.68 2.13
C GLY A 643 -0.87 -16.46 0.76
N ILE A 644 -1.43 -15.57 -0.07
CA ILE A 644 -0.85 -15.20 -1.38
C ILE A 644 -0.28 -13.78 -1.32
N ASP A 645 -1.12 -12.79 -1.01
CA ASP A 645 -0.73 -11.38 -0.99
C ASP A 645 -0.27 -10.91 0.39
N TYR A 646 -0.90 -11.44 1.44
CA TYR A 646 -0.59 -11.08 2.83
C TYR A 646 -0.68 -12.28 3.77
N LEU A 647 -0.01 -12.16 4.91
CA LEU A 647 -0.07 -13.09 6.03
C LEU A 647 -0.67 -12.38 7.25
N CYS A 648 -1.51 -13.07 8.01
CA CYS A 648 -2.08 -12.56 9.25
C CYS A 648 -1.83 -13.59 10.36
N LEU A 649 -1.00 -13.21 11.33
CA LEU A 649 -0.57 -14.09 12.43
C LEU A 649 -0.73 -13.36 13.77
N PRO A 650 -0.77 -14.07 14.90
CA PRO A 650 -0.58 -13.44 16.20
C PRO A 650 0.67 -12.56 16.21
N ALA A 651 0.62 -11.43 16.92
CA ALA A 651 1.85 -10.82 17.40
C ALA A 651 2.63 -11.85 18.26
N PRO A 652 3.97 -11.78 18.33
CA PRO A 652 4.77 -12.68 19.15
C PRO A 652 4.27 -12.76 20.60
N THR A 653 4.00 -13.97 21.08
CA THR A 653 3.38 -14.27 22.39
C THR A 653 4.14 -15.40 23.11
N GLN A 654 3.96 -15.53 24.43
CA GLN A 654 4.66 -16.57 25.21
C GLN A 654 3.89 -17.89 25.20
N ASN A 655 2.57 -17.84 25.37
CA ASN A 655 1.73 -19.01 25.56
C ASN A 655 0.50 -19.03 24.63
N GLY A 656 0.47 -18.11 23.67
CA GLY A 656 -0.68 -17.89 22.78
C GLY A 656 -1.70 -16.93 23.39
N GLU A 657 -1.24 -15.89 24.08
CA GLU A 657 -2.07 -14.81 24.60
C GLU A 657 -2.93 -14.21 23.49
N TYR A 658 -4.22 -14.00 23.79
CA TYR A 658 -5.18 -13.45 22.83
C TYR A 658 -5.81 -12.20 23.46
N SER A 659 -5.44 -11.03 22.94
CA SER A 659 -6.10 -9.77 23.30
C SER A 659 -7.42 -9.66 22.53
N PHE A 660 -8.53 -9.61 23.25
CA PHE A 660 -9.87 -9.59 22.65
C PHE A 660 -10.60 -8.28 22.93
N ALA A 661 -11.42 -7.88 21.96
CA ALA A 661 -12.42 -6.82 22.09
C ALA A 661 -13.78 -7.38 21.66
N ALA A 662 -14.77 -7.34 22.55
CA ALA A 662 -16.12 -7.83 22.25
C ALA A 662 -17.03 -6.67 21.85
N ASP A 663 -17.60 -6.75 20.65
CA ASP A 663 -18.68 -5.85 20.26
C ASP A 663 -19.92 -6.23 21.08
N THR A 664 -20.44 -5.28 21.86
CA THR A 664 -21.50 -5.56 22.85
C THR A 664 -22.60 -4.50 22.77
N LEU A 665 -23.85 -4.95 22.84
CA LEU A 665 -25.01 -4.09 23.03
C LEU A 665 -25.57 -4.25 24.45
N LEU A 666 -25.49 -3.19 25.24
CA LEU A 666 -26.14 -3.08 26.54
C LEU A 666 -27.63 -2.78 26.34
N MET A 667 -28.51 -3.54 26.99
CA MET A 667 -29.95 -3.44 26.81
C MET A 667 -30.60 -2.64 27.93
N PHE A 668 -31.40 -1.62 27.58
CA PHE A 668 -32.11 -0.79 28.57
C PHE A 668 -33.56 -1.23 28.72
N LYS A 669 -34.08 -1.15 29.94
CA LYS A 669 -35.45 -1.57 30.26
C LYS A 669 -36.46 -0.71 29.50
N GLN A 670 -37.32 -1.36 28.72
CA GLN A 670 -38.43 -0.71 28.02
C GLN A 670 -39.68 -0.65 28.91
N ASN A 671 -40.35 0.50 28.96
CA ASN A 671 -41.56 0.71 29.76
C ASN A 671 -42.85 0.31 29.01
N ASP A 672 -42.86 0.42 27.68
CA ASP A 672 -43.98 -0.02 26.83
C ASP A 672 -43.86 -1.55 26.61
N PRO A 673 -44.89 -2.35 26.97
CA PRO A 673 -44.89 -3.80 26.75
C PRO A 673 -44.60 -4.22 25.31
N ARG A 674 -45.02 -3.43 24.31
CA ARG A 674 -44.75 -3.70 22.89
C ARG A 674 -43.27 -3.53 22.55
N LEU A 675 -42.63 -2.49 23.06
CA LEU A 675 -41.19 -2.25 22.89
C LEU A 675 -40.36 -3.28 23.67
N ALA A 676 -40.85 -3.74 24.82
CA ALA A 676 -40.22 -4.83 25.57
C ALA A 676 -40.27 -6.16 24.80
N ALA A 677 -41.40 -6.47 24.15
CA ALA A 677 -41.51 -7.65 23.28
C ALA A 677 -40.56 -7.54 22.07
N ALA A 678 -40.55 -6.39 21.37
CA ALA A 678 -39.62 -6.15 20.27
C ALA A 678 -38.15 -6.28 20.71
N GLN A 679 -37.80 -5.76 21.90
CA GLN A 679 -36.46 -5.93 22.47
C GLN A 679 -36.11 -7.41 22.70
N GLN A 680 -37.05 -8.24 23.14
CA GLN A 680 -36.80 -9.68 23.31
C GLN A 680 -36.53 -10.38 21.98
N ASP A 681 -37.32 -10.08 20.94
CA ASP A 681 -37.12 -10.63 19.60
C ASP A 681 -35.80 -10.15 18.99
N PHE A 682 -35.45 -8.87 19.19
CA PHE A 682 -34.15 -8.32 18.81
C PHE A 682 -32.99 -9.03 19.52
N VAL A 683 -33.05 -9.20 20.84
CA VAL A 683 -32.03 -9.94 21.62
C VAL A 683 -31.92 -11.39 21.13
N SER A 684 -33.07 -12.04 20.88
CA SER A 684 -33.15 -13.41 20.36
C SER A 684 -32.48 -13.54 19.00
N LEU A 685 -32.71 -12.58 18.09
CA LEU A 685 -32.07 -12.51 16.78
C LEU A 685 -30.55 -12.31 16.89
N LEU A 686 -30.10 -11.34 17.69
CA LEU A 686 -28.67 -11.05 17.86
C LEU A 686 -27.90 -12.26 18.40
N MET A 687 -28.54 -13.07 19.24
CA MET A 687 -27.98 -14.31 19.77
C MET A 687 -28.36 -15.55 18.98
N SER A 688 -29.06 -15.44 17.85
CA SER A 688 -29.30 -16.57 16.94
C SER A 688 -28.02 -16.97 16.19
N SER A 689 -27.97 -18.20 15.68
CA SER A 689 -26.81 -18.65 14.88
C SER A 689 -26.69 -17.84 13.59
N GLU A 690 -27.82 -17.48 12.97
CA GLU A 690 -27.86 -16.69 11.73
C GLU A 690 -27.42 -15.26 11.97
N GLY A 691 -27.94 -14.59 13.01
CA GLY A 691 -27.54 -13.23 13.38
C GLY A 691 -26.04 -13.12 13.68
N GLN A 692 -25.50 -14.08 14.44
CA GLN A 692 -24.07 -14.15 14.71
C GLN A 692 -23.25 -14.44 13.45
N GLU A 693 -23.74 -15.30 12.54
CA GLU A 693 -23.06 -15.57 11.28
C GLU A 693 -22.98 -14.32 10.40
N VAL A 694 -24.11 -13.70 10.07
CA VAL A 694 -24.13 -12.58 9.11
C VAL A 694 -23.39 -11.35 9.62
N PHE A 695 -23.51 -11.03 10.92
CA PHE A 695 -22.81 -9.90 11.50
C PHE A 695 -21.28 -10.09 11.39
N ASN A 696 -20.79 -11.27 11.79
CA ASN A 696 -19.34 -11.51 11.87
C ASN A 696 -18.70 -11.76 10.51
N LEU A 697 -19.43 -12.32 9.53
CA LEU A 697 -18.94 -12.46 8.15
C LEU A 697 -18.51 -11.12 7.56
N TYR A 698 -19.31 -10.07 7.77
CA TYR A 698 -19.02 -8.73 7.22
C TYR A 698 -18.18 -7.86 8.15
N LYS A 699 -18.34 -7.97 9.47
CA LYS A 699 -17.52 -7.25 10.45
C LYS A 699 -16.05 -7.70 10.40
N GLY A 700 -15.81 -8.97 10.07
CA GLY A 700 -14.48 -9.58 10.01
C GLY A 700 -14.01 -10.22 11.32
N ASN A 701 -14.89 -10.26 12.33
CA ASN A 701 -14.67 -10.84 13.65
C ASN A 701 -15.01 -12.34 13.67
N ILE A 702 -14.81 -13.00 14.82
CA ILE A 702 -15.41 -14.32 15.09
C ILE A 702 -16.74 -14.17 15.84
N PRO A 703 -17.70 -15.09 15.64
CA PRO A 703 -18.91 -15.16 16.45
C PRO A 703 -18.61 -15.22 17.96
N ALA A 704 -19.45 -14.56 18.77
CA ALA A 704 -19.39 -14.67 20.22
C ALA A 704 -19.84 -16.06 20.71
N ARG A 705 -20.71 -16.71 19.93
CA ARG A 705 -21.16 -18.09 20.12
C ARG A 705 -20.13 -19.11 19.64
N ILE A 706 -19.92 -20.17 20.42
CA ILE A 706 -18.97 -21.25 20.08
C ILE A 706 -19.54 -22.29 19.12
N ASP A 707 -20.85 -22.26 18.84
CA ASP A 707 -21.58 -23.29 18.08
C ASP A 707 -22.01 -22.83 16.67
N VAL A 708 -21.56 -21.66 16.22
CA VAL A 708 -21.83 -21.15 14.87
C VAL A 708 -21.03 -21.92 13.83
N ASN A 709 -21.66 -22.23 12.70
CA ASN A 709 -21.01 -22.93 11.59
C ASN A 709 -19.97 -22.02 10.91
N MET A 710 -18.69 -22.36 11.09
CA MET A 710 -17.58 -21.57 10.54
C MET A 710 -17.29 -21.83 9.05
N SER A 711 -18.07 -22.65 8.33
CA SER A 711 -17.75 -23.06 6.94
C SER A 711 -17.67 -21.89 5.96
N ARG A 712 -18.57 -20.90 6.07
CA ARG A 712 -18.64 -19.71 5.23
C ARG A 712 -17.62 -18.62 5.58
N PHE A 713 -16.96 -18.75 6.72
CA PHE A 713 -15.93 -17.80 7.17
C PHE A 713 -14.59 -18.06 6.45
N ASP A 714 -13.78 -17.01 6.35
CA ASP A 714 -12.43 -17.13 5.80
C ASP A 714 -11.48 -17.91 6.74
N ASP A 715 -10.28 -18.22 6.22
CA ASP A 715 -9.30 -19.01 6.93
C ASP A 715 -8.78 -18.30 8.19
N TYR A 716 -8.67 -16.97 8.16
CA TYR A 716 -8.34 -16.17 9.33
C TYR A 716 -9.38 -16.33 10.44
N ALA A 717 -10.68 -16.12 10.16
CA ALA A 717 -11.72 -16.23 11.18
C ALA A 717 -11.81 -17.64 11.76
N LYS A 718 -11.64 -18.68 10.92
CA LYS A 718 -11.53 -20.08 11.36
C LYS A 718 -10.33 -20.29 12.29
N GLN A 719 -9.17 -19.71 11.95
CA GLN A 719 -7.96 -19.77 12.78
C GLN A 719 -8.17 -19.03 14.11
N SER A 720 -8.67 -17.80 14.04
CA SER A 720 -8.92 -16.93 15.19
C SER A 720 -9.90 -17.58 16.18
N ALA A 721 -10.95 -18.25 15.69
CA ALA A 721 -11.91 -18.97 16.54
C ALA A 721 -11.25 -20.14 17.29
N ARG A 722 -10.38 -20.92 16.62
CA ARG A 722 -9.61 -22.01 17.27
C ARG A 722 -8.64 -21.46 18.31
N GLU A 723 -7.95 -20.37 17.98
CA GLU A 723 -6.98 -19.75 18.89
C GLU A 723 -7.67 -19.09 20.09
N PHE A 724 -8.83 -18.48 19.90
CA PHE A 724 -9.65 -17.95 20.98
C PHE A 724 -10.07 -19.07 21.96
N ALA A 725 -10.57 -20.19 21.44
CA ALA A 725 -10.92 -21.35 22.26
C ALA A 725 -9.69 -21.92 23.00
N SER A 726 -8.54 -22.03 22.33
CA SER A 726 -7.29 -22.48 22.95
C SER A 726 -6.79 -21.50 24.02
N ALA A 727 -6.93 -20.20 23.81
CA ALA A 727 -6.53 -19.18 24.77
C ALA A 727 -7.45 -19.23 26.00
N ALA A 728 -8.74 -19.49 25.81
CA ALA A 728 -9.70 -19.68 26.89
C ALA A 728 -9.31 -20.86 27.78
N SER A 729 -9.00 -22.01 27.19
CA SER A 729 -8.61 -23.21 27.95
C SER A 729 -7.29 -23.05 28.70
N LYS A 730 -6.36 -22.25 28.16
CA LYS A 730 -5.07 -21.93 28.77
C LYS A 730 -5.13 -20.78 29.77
N GLN A 731 -6.30 -20.14 29.95
CA GLN A 731 -6.47 -18.95 30.78
C GLN A 731 -5.57 -17.76 30.35
N VAL A 732 -5.39 -17.60 29.04
CA VAL A 732 -4.60 -16.51 28.42
C VAL A 732 -5.44 -15.60 27.50
N LEU A 733 -6.76 -15.58 27.71
CA LEU A 733 -7.64 -14.54 27.14
C LEU A 733 -7.46 -13.24 27.92
N LEU A 734 -7.14 -12.16 27.21
CA LEU A 734 -6.84 -10.86 27.78
C LEU A 734 -7.85 -9.82 27.27
N PRO A 735 -8.64 -9.19 28.16
CA PRO A 735 -9.52 -8.11 27.72
C PRO A 735 -8.65 -6.93 27.27
N SER A 736 -8.88 -6.43 26.06
CA SER A 736 -8.15 -5.26 25.56
C SER A 736 -8.41 -4.02 26.41
N TRP A 737 -7.35 -3.40 26.93
CA TRP A 737 -7.45 -2.11 27.62
C TRP A 737 -7.53 -0.95 26.62
N ALA A 738 -6.93 -1.10 25.43
CA ALA A 738 -7.04 -0.12 24.36
C ALA A 738 -8.46 -0.08 23.76
N HIS A 739 -9.13 -1.22 23.68
CA HIS A 739 -10.43 -1.37 23.02
C HIS A 739 -11.58 -1.67 23.99
N ASN A 740 -11.71 -0.84 25.03
CA ASN A 740 -12.89 -0.75 25.92
C ASN A 740 -13.20 -1.96 26.81
N MET A 741 -12.36 -3.00 26.88
CA MET A 741 -12.70 -4.21 27.64
C MET A 741 -12.20 -4.18 29.08
N ALA A 742 -10.96 -3.75 29.33
CA ALA A 742 -10.32 -3.92 30.64
C ALA A 742 -10.53 -2.76 31.63
N VAL A 743 -10.69 -1.53 31.15
CA VAL A 743 -10.68 -0.31 31.98
C VAL A 743 -11.79 0.68 31.60
N GLN A 744 -12.11 1.59 32.51
CA GLN A 744 -13.05 2.69 32.29
C GLN A 744 -12.49 3.74 31.32
N ASP A 745 -13.36 4.53 30.69
CA ASP A 745 -12.95 5.52 29.67
C ASP A 745 -12.00 6.60 30.23
N SER A 746 -12.18 7.03 31.48
CA SER A 746 -11.29 7.99 32.15
C SER A 746 -9.86 7.43 32.30
N VAL A 747 -9.75 6.23 32.85
CA VAL A 747 -8.46 5.52 33.03
C VAL A 747 -7.83 5.24 31.67
N ARG A 748 -8.61 4.76 30.69
CA ARG A 748 -8.16 4.47 29.33
C ARG A 748 -7.57 5.71 28.66
N GLY A 749 -8.26 6.84 28.72
CA GLY A 749 -7.77 8.11 28.17
C GLY A 749 -6.45 8.53 28.83
N ALA A 750 -6.35 8.41 30.16
CA ALA A 750 -5.12 8.74 30.86
C ALA A 750 -3.95 7.79 30.52
N LEU A 751 -4.23 6.51 30.30
CA LEU A 751 -3.23 5.55 29.81
C LEU A 751 -2.80 5.87 28.37
N PHE A 752 -3.73 6.23 27.49
CA PHE A 752 -3.42 6.70 26.13
C PHE A 752 -2.47 7.90 26.16
N ASP A 753 -2.79 8.91 26.95
CA ASP A 753 -1.96 10.11 27.09
C ASP A 753 -0.56 9.79 27.62
N ALA A 754 -0.45 8.83 28.54
CA ALA A 754 0.85 8.41 29.09
C ALA A 754 1.71 7.69 28.04
N VAL A 755 1.13 6.74 27.29
CA VAL A 755 1.85 6.00 26.23
C VAL A 755 2.19 6.92 25.05
N ASP A 756 1.26 7.77 24.62
CA ASP A 756 1.47 8.72 23.52
C ASP A 756 2.53 9.77 23.86
N ALA A 757 2.53 10.29 25.10
CA ALA A 757 3.56 11.21 25.57
C ALA A 757 4.96 10.56 25.55
N PHE A 758 5.06 9.28 25.93
CA PHE A 758 6.31 8.54 25.83
C PHE A 758 6.74 8.31 24.38
N TRP A 759 5.80 7.94 23.50
CA TRP A 759 6.06 7.75 22.07
C TRP A 759 6.61 9.03 21.41
N LYS A 760 5.99 10.18 21.69
CA LYS A 760 6.36 11.48 21.11
C LYS A 760 7.66 12.05 21.69
N ASN A 761 7.88 11.90 23.00
CA ASN A 761 9.06 12.47 23.66
C ASN A 761 10.23 11.47 23.71
N SER A 762 11.20 11.60 22.80
CA SER A 762 12.42 10.78 22.75
C SER A 762 13.30 10.86 24.00
N ASN A 763 13.16 11.92 24.81
CA ASN A 763 13.97 12.14 26.03
C ASN A 763 13.33 11.54 27.29
N MET A 764 12.08 11.08 27.23
CA MET A 764 11.42 10.45 28.38
C MET A 764 11.99 9.04 28.62
N SER A 765 12.52 8.80 29.83
CA SER A 765 13.01 7.47 30.19
C SER A 765 11.83 6.47 30.34
N PRO A 766 12.04 5.17 30.06
CA PRO A 766 11.04 4.14 30.34
C PRO A 766 10.56 4.14 31.80
N GLN A 767 11.42 4.47 32.76
CA GLN A 767 11.08 4.56 34.17
C GLN A 767 10.15 5.75 34.47
N ASP A 768 10.38 6.90 33.85
CA ASP A 768 9.49 8.06 33.97
C ASP A 768 8.13 7.78 33.32
N ALA A 769 8.12 7.10 32.17
CA ALA A 769 6.88 6.68 31.51
C ALA A 769 6.08 5.67 32.33
N ALA A 770 6.76 4.69 32.96
CA ALA A 770 6.14 3.74 33.88
C ALA A 770 5.51 4.45 35.10
N ARG A 771 6.21 5.44 35.69
CA ARG A 771 5.65 6.30 36.74
C ARG A 771 4.44 7.10 36.25
N ARG A 772 4.49 7.64 35.02
CA ARG A 772 3.36 8.37 34.43
C ARG A 772 2.15 7.47 34.18
N LEU A 773 2.35 6.22 33.75
CA LEU A 773 1.29 5.22 33.63
C LEU A 773 0.64 4.93 34.99
N HIS A 774 1.45 4.79 36.04
CA HIS A 774 0.94 4.62 37.40
C HIS A 774 0.16 5.85 37.91
N ASP A 775 0.69 7.06 37.70
CA ASP A 775 0.00 8.29 38.10
C ASP A 775 -1.33 8.48 37.35
N ALA A 776 -1.38 8.08 36.07
CA ALA A 776 -2.57 8.14 35.24
C ALA A 776 -3.72 7.30 35.81
N THR A 777 -3.43 6.12 36.37
CA THR A 777 -4.45 5.25 36.98
C THR A 777 -4.95 5.76 38.33
N ARG A 778 -4.15 6.57 39.05
CA ARG A 778 -4.54 7.15 40.35
C ARG A 778 -5.36 8.43 40.26
N ARG A 779 -5.19 9.22 39.21
CA ARG A 779 -5.92 10.49 39.03
C ARG A 779 -7.36 10.30 38.55
N THR A 780 -7.69 9.10 38.11
CA THR A 780 -8.95 8.76 37.42
C THR A 780 -9.79 7.71 38.15
N ALA A 781 -9.23 7.10 39.21
CA ALA A 781 -9.92 6.29 40.21
C ALA A 781 -10.42 7.17 41.36
#